data_AF-A0A9D9CZ29-F1
#
_entry.id   AF-A0A9D9CZ29-F1
#
_cell.length_a   1.000
_cell.length_b   1.000
_cell.length_c   1.000
_cell.angle_alpha   90.00
_cell.angle_beta   90.00
_cell.angle_gamma   90.00
#
_symmetry.space_group_name_H-M   'P 1'
#
loop_
_entity.id
_entity.type
_entity.pdbx_description
1 polymer ?
#
loop_
_entity_poly.entity_id
_entity_poly.type
_entity_poly.pdbx_seq_one_letter_code
_entity_poly.pdbx_strand_id
1 'polypeptide(L)'
;LIVSPNNDLYSFGFFGTCSEKSIVKNLIIKDSYFSANDDIGAICGRNHGTIENCESYNSIVDGLNNSYSSPYRGGISGANFNKIRHCYSTATIKSPEDGIGGIAGYNSGTIAECGFSGVLVAKTAKTSAGGISFSNTGVIENCYSAGSFEGDFKDVCGITTVSFVKNCYYDSTKCHQTQKFSVPQPYNTKDFTSGKICFLLNSNSTDGPIVWHQDLSKDTLPMFVGKEVYQSSPCVGFYYNEKDSLEHNHEMENNVCVHCDYHVHKYQNLTCEICGKDQRLDEDGTFLIYTADDLYDFANQINEWQNLTLNAKLMNDIVVNDVDLSNTDSIADTLRMWIPIGAESLGVYNACFDGNGYSISGIFCKSSDYYYLGLFAENGPYSTIKNLKIVNSHFENEDVYGNAGSITANNNGVVINCENYATVKGKKNVGGICGENRLATIYVCVNHGVIMTMTARGEAGGITAHNYQGLIERCGNDGPVTGSVAGGITGTSGKDKGDGPVSYPQINYCYNVGEITGKTYAGGLAGDDFYKISHCFNAGKVSGEKYYGSISGGKFESYLPDPDSVEVTKCFVLVGCDSVLNGVEETSIPESYDITVVDSATFASGAVAFLLNEGTTDGTQPFYQTIEERKHVLRAMVLPTDNLDRFPVLDSLHGTVYYNEEISVYYNYEMEPTGFQIVDSNNSNAVYVFGNRVVVPEIKDKLMVYSIDGKIVRLMPVKTNVQNTEFVLNKGIYMIVVDGKTFKVNIAK
;
A
#
# COMPACT_ATOMS: atom_id res chain seq x y z
N LEU A 1 -52.23 29.00 17.35
CA LEU A 1 -53.67 28.67 17.36
C LEU A 1 -54.19 28.83 18.79
N ILE A 2 -55.35 29.46 19.03
CA ILE A 2 -56.02 29.42 20.35
C ILE A 2 -57.27 28.56 20.18
N VAL A 3 -57.32 27.43 20.89
CA VAL A 3 -58.49 26.54 20.92
C VAL A 3 -59.02 26.51 22.35
N SER A 4 -60.19 27.13 22.55
CA SER A 4 -60.92 27.13 23.82
C SER A 4 -62.41 26.90 23.51
N PRO A 5 -63.01 25.82 24.03
CA PRO A 5 -64.37 25.40 23.69
C PRO A 5 -65.44 25.99 24.61
N ASN A 6 -66.68 26.05 24.12
CA ASN A 6 -67.88 26.13 24.95
C ASN A 6 -68.12 24.76 25.63
N ASN A 7 -68.71 24.78 26.83
CA ASN A 7 -68.74 23.73 27.88
C ASN A 7 -69.23 22.29 27.54
N ASP A 8 -69.45 21.90 26.27
CA ASP A 8 -70.19 20.66 25.91
C ASP A 8 -69.39 19.59 25.13
N LEU A 9 -68.07 19.74 24.98
CA LEU A 9 -67.23 18.79 24.22
C LEU A 9 -66.30 17.99 25.17
N TYR A 10 -66.10 16.69 24.88
CA TYR A 10 -65.47 15.71 25.78
C TYR A 10 -64.00 15.37 25.46
N SER A 11 -63.38 15.96 24.42
CA SER A 11 -61.97 15.70 24.05
C SER A 11 -61.43 16.81 23.13
N PHE A 12 -60.20 17.29 23.36
CA PHE A 12 -59.68 18.48 22.69
C PHE A 12 -58.22 18.39 22.23
N GLY A 13 -57.96 19.07 21.12
CA GLY A 13 -56.66 19.24 20.50
C GLY A 13 -56.85 19.86 19.12
N PHE A 14 -55.83 19.80 18.27
CA PHE A 14 -56.04 20.06 16.84
C PHE A 14 -57.11 19.11 16.26
N PHE A 15 -57.11 17.86 16.73
CA PHE A 15 -58.20 16.90 16.58
C PHE A 15 -58.83 16.60 17.94
N GLY A 16 -60.16 16.63 18.06
CA GLY A 16 -60.81 16.22 19.31
C GLY A 16 -60.59 14.73 19.60
N THR A 17 -60.98 13.89 18.65
CA THR A 17 -60.80 12.42 18.73
C THR A 17 -60.32 11.89 17.39
N CYS A 18 -59.24 11.11 17.41
CA CYS A 18 -58.80 10.30 16.28
C CYS A 18 -59.40 8.90 16.40
N SER A 19 -60.18 8.46 15.41
CA SER A 19 -60.77 7.11 15.38
C SER A 19 -59.73 6.04 15.00
N GLU A 20 -60.06 4.76 15.11
CA GLU A 20 -59.16 3.62 14.87
C GLU A 20 -58.41 3.63 13.53
N LYS A 21 -59.05 4.17 12.47
CA LYS A 21 -58.46 4.25 11.12
C LYS A 21 -57.70 5.55 10.87
N SER A 22 -57.67 6.47 11.83
CA SER A 22 -57.03 7.77 11.68
C SER A 22 -55.51 7.61 11.67
N ILE A 23 -54.85 8.32 10.76
CA ILE A 23 -53.39 8.41 10.71
C ILE A 23 -53.03 9.90 10.66
N VAL A 24 -52.45 10.39 11.75
CA VAL A 24 -51.88 11.75 11.83
C VAL A 24 -50.38 11.62 11.75
N LYS A 25 -49.76 12.21 10.73
CA LYS A 25 -48.31 12.12 10.56
C LYS A 25 -47.68 13.38 10.02
N ASN A 26 -46.40 13.58 10.34
CA ASN A 26 -45.57 14.68 9.83
C ASN A 26 -46.16 16.06 10.16
N LEU A 27 -46.68 16.22 11.38
CA LEU A 27 -47.36 17.43 11.83
C LEU A 27 -46.64 18.06 13.03
N ILE A 28 -46.28 19.34 12.90
CA ILE A 28 -45.73 20.13 14.01
C ILE A 28 -46.77 21.16 14.42
N ILE A 29 -47.22 21.08 15.67
CA ILE A 29 -48.02 22.11 16.32
C ILE A 29 -47.08 23.02 17.08
N LYS A 30 -46.87 24.23 16.55
CA LYS A 30 -45.90 25.20 17.08
C LYS A 30 -46.60 26.38 17.75
N ASP A 31 -46.04 26.88 18.85
CA ASP A 31 -46.38 28.17 19.48
C ASP A 31 -47.90 28.36 19.67
N SER A 32 -48.59 27.31 20.11
CA SER A 32 -50.05 27.27 20.16
C SER A 32 -50.58 27.06 21.58
N TYR A 33 -51.82 27.45 21.82
CA TYR A 33 -52.49 27.38 23.12
C TYR A 33 -53.76 26.55 23.01
N PHE A 34 -53.85 25.49 23.79
CA PHE A 34 -55.01 24.60 23.89
C PHE A 34 -55.52 24.62 25.32
N SER A 35 -56.82 24.77 25.53
CA SER A 35 -57.40 24.71 26.88
C SER A 35 -58.75 24.03 26.88
N ALA A 36 -58.97 23.16 27.87
CA ALA A 36 -60.19 22.37 27.99
C ALA A 36 -60.40 21.77 29.39
N ASN A 37 -61.65 21.39 29.68
CA ASN A 37 -62.09 20.70 30.90
C ASN A 37 -61.97 19.17 30.83
N ASP A 38 -61.75 18.58 29.65
CA ASP A 38 -61.68 17.13 29.43
C ASP A 38 -60.33 16.73 28.80
N ASP A 39 -60.17 15.49 28.34
CA ASP A 39 -58.95 14.95 27.75
C ASP A 39 -58.38 15.89 26.67
N ILE A 40 -57.14 16.34 26.88
CA ILE A 40 -56.53 17.37 26.05
C ILE A 40 -55.09 17.03 25.66
N GLY A 41 -54.79 17.17 24.38
CA GLY A 41 -53.42 17.24 23.89
C GLY A 41 -53.29 18.19 22.71
N ALA A 42 -52.08 18.64 22.39
CA ALA A 42 -51.92 19.62 21.31
C ALA A 42 -52.35 19.04 19.94
N ILE A 43 -52.12 17.75 19.71
CA ILE A 43 -52.50 17.07 18.47
C ILE A 43 -53.87 16.45 18.60
N CYS A 44 -54.12 15.69 19.67
CA CYS A 44 -55.36 14.96 19.85
C CYS A 44 -55.87 15.01 21.30
N GLY A 45 -57.18 15.02 21.51
CA GLY A 45 -57.74 14.72 22.84
C GLY A 45 -57.67 13.23 23.15
N ARG A 46 -58.39 12.41 22.36
CA ARG A 46 -58.39 10.95 22.45
C ARG A 46 -57.91 10.29 21.17
N ASN A 47 -56.81 9.55 21.25
CA ASN A 47 -56.25 8.83 20.11
C ASN A 47 -56.61 7.34 20.13
N HIS A 48 -57.44 6.90 19.19
CA HIS A 48 -57.65 5.48 18.86
C HIS A 48 -56.91 5.06 17.58
N GLY A 49 -56.31 6.00 16.85
CA GLY A 49 -55.59 5.76 15.59
C GLY A 49 -54.06 5.72 15.75
N THR A 50 -53.34 6.09 14.69
CA THR A 50 -51.88 6.23 14.71
C THR A 50 -51.49 7.70 14.63
N ILE A 51 -50.69 8.17 15.60
CA ILE A 51 -49.98 9.45 15.55
C ILE A 51 -48.49 9.13 15.39
N GLU A 52 -47.88 9.63 14.32
CA GLU A 52 -46.51 9.29 13.98
C GLU A 52 -45.72 10.50 13.49
N ASN A 53 -44.45 10.65 13.88
CA ASN A 53 -43.60 11.74 13.38
C ASN A 53 -44.28 13.11 13.56
N CYS A 54 -44.78 13.35 14.76
CA CYS A 54 -45.48 14.59 15.08
C CYS A 54 -44.89 15.27 16.31
N GLU A 55 -44.99 16.59 16.37
CA GLU A 55 -44.41 17.38 17.44
C GLU A 55 -45.39 18.41 18.02
N SER A 56 -45.30 18.59 19.33
CA SER A 56 -45.88 19.73 20.03
C SER A 56 -44.74 20.63 20.51
N TYR A 57 -44.46 21.68 19.75
CA TYR A 57 -43.28 22.52 19.95
C TYR A 57 -43.65 23.86 20.55
N ASN A 58 -43.11 24.18 21.73
CA ASN A 58 -43.30 25.43 22.44
C ASN A 58 -44.79 25.84 22.59
N SER A 59 -45.68 24.85 22.65
CA SER A 59 -47.11 25.04 22.83
C SER A 59 -47.50 24.95 24.31
N ILE A 60 -48.68 25.44 24.65
CA ILE A 60 -49.26 25.35 26.00
C ILE A 60 -50.51 24.48 25.92
N VAL A 61 -50.54 23.43 26.74
CA VAL A 61 -51.72 22.58 26.95
C VAL A 61 -52.23 22.85 28.36
N ASP A 62 -53.34 23.58 28.47
CA ASP A 62 -53.85 24.12 29.72
C ASP A 62 -55.16 23.44 30.15
N GLY A 63 -55.05 22.43 31.01
CA GLY A 63 -56.20 21.78 31.63
C GLY A 63 -56.93 22.74 32.58
N LEU A 64 -58.25 22.79 32.46
CA LEU A 64 -59.15 23.55 33.32
C LEU A 64 -59.82 22.62 34.34
N ASN A 65 -60.35 23.19 35.43
CA ASN A 65 -61.00 22.42 36.50
C ASN A 65 -62.28 21.75 35.99
N ASN A 66 -62.47 20.46 36.28
CA ASN A 66 -63.71 19.76 35.97
C ASN A 66 -64.20 18.97 37.19
N SER A 67 -65.44 19.21 37.61
CA SER A 67 -66.03 18.56 38.79
C SER A 67 -66.58 17.16 38.50
N TYR A 68 -66.58 16.71 37.23
CA TYR A 68 -67.35 15.54 36.80
C TYR A 68 -66.53 14.37 36.18
N SER A 69 -65.28 14.59 35.78
CA SER A 69 -64.40 13.55 35.25
C SER A 69 -62.97 13.72 35.76
N SER A 70 -62.11 12.69 35.60
CA SER A 70 -60.66 12.76 35.85
C SER A 70 -59.94 12.80 34.49
N PRO A 71 -59.72 13.97 33.88
CA PRO A 71 -59.23 14.06 32.51
C PRO A 71 -57.72 13.84 32.40
N TYR A 72 -57.25 13.53 31.20
CA TYR A 72 -55.84 13.30 30.92
C TYR A 72 -55.25 14.38 30.01
N ARG A 73 -54.06 14.86 30.38
CA ARG A 73 -53.43 16.04 29.78
C ARG A 73 -52.10 15.58 29.20
N GLY A 74 -51.93 15.73 27.89
CA GLY A 74 -50.75 15.27 27.17
C GLY A 74 -50.14 16.33 26.28
N GLY A 75 -48.82 16.30 26.07
CA GLY A 75 -48.20 17.17 25.07
C GLY A 75 -48.67 16.86 23.64
N ILE A 76 -48.84 15.58 23.33
CA ILE A 76 -49.31 15.08 22.04
C ILE A 76 -50.80 14.72 22.11
N SER A 77 -51.17 13.83 23.03
CA SER A 77 -52.55 13.33 23.15
C SER A 77 -53.02 13.33 24.60
N GLY A 78 -54.26 13.73 24.92
CA GLY A 78 -54.78 13.57 26.28
C GLY A 78 -54.76 12.11 26.74
N ALA A 79 -55.47 11.25 26.01
CA ALA A 79 -55.46 9.80 26.19
C ALA A 79 -55.06 9.07 24.90
N ASN A 80 -54.26 8.02 25.01
CA ASN A 80 -53.82 7.16 23.91
C ASN A 80 -54.33 5.73 24.10
N PHE A 81 -55.12 5.25 23.15
CA PHE A 81 -55.66 3.90 23.13
C PHE A 81 -55.04 3.01 22.04
N ASN A 82 -54.22 3.58 21.15
CA ASN A 82 -53.55 2.85 20.07
C ASN A 82 -52.11 3.37 19.91
N LYS A 83 -51.67 3.88 18.77
CA LYS A 83 -50.24 4.10 18.52
C LYS A 83 -49.85 5.58 18.53
N ILE A 84 -48.85 5.93 19.34
CA ILE A 84 -48.06 7.16 19.22
C ILE A 84 -46.60 6.73 19.02
N ARG A 85 -45.96 7.15 17.92
CA ARG A 85 -44.54 6.84 17.70
C ARG A 85 -43.75 7.95 17.03
N HIS A 86 -42.43 7.98 17.21
CA HIS A 86 -41.57 9.02 16.63
C HIS A 86 -42.08 10.44 16.95
N CYS A 87 -42.57 10.69 18.16
CA CYS A 87 -43.19 11.97 18.51
C CYS A 87 -42.39 12.73 19.57
N TYR A 88 -42.43 14.06 19.48
CA TYR A 88 -41.69 14.93 20.39
C TYR A 88 -42.55 16.03 21.01
N SER A 89 -42.35 16.32 22.30
CA SER A 89 -43.08 17.41 22.97
C SER A 89 -42.14 18.29 23.78
N THR A 90 -42.12 19.58 23.44
CA THR A 90 -41.51 20.65 24.25
C THR A 90 -42.57 21.52 24.92
N ALA A 91 -43.83 21.09 24.90
CA ALA A 91 -44.95 21.88 25.39
C ALA A 91 -44.90 22.10 26.90
N THR A 92 -45.44 23.23 27.33
CA THR A 92 -45.81 23.46 28.73
C THR A 92 -47.20 22.87 28.98
N ILE A 93 -47.30 21.86 29.84
CA ILE A 93 -48.55 21.15 30.10
C ILE A 93 -48.96 21.42 31.54
N LYS A 94 -50.12 22.04 31.70
CA LYS A 94 -50.61 22.51 33.00
C LYS A 94 -51.89 21.76 33.36
N SER A 95 -51.99 21.32 34.60
CA SER A 95 -53.23 20.67 35.10
C SER A 95 -53.51 21.06 36.55
N PRO A 96 -54.79 21.27 36.92
CA PRO A 96 -55.22 21.44 38.29
C PRO A 96 -55.48 20.13 39.03
N GLU A 97 -55.34 18.99 38.36
CA GLU A 97 -55.61 17.64 38.88
C GLU A 97 -54.56 16.66 38.34
N ASP A 98 -54.53 15.45 38.91
CA ASP A 98 -53.76 14.32 38.39
C ASP A 98 -54.04 14.05 36.91
N GLY A 99 -53.12 13.35 36.23
CA GLY A 99 -53.31 12.98 34.82
C GLY A 99 -52.38 13.67 33.83
N ILE A 100 -51.24 14.22 34.28
CA ILE A 100 -50.30 14.94 33.40
C ILE A 100 -49.25 14.00 32.79
N GLY A 101 -49.20 13.91 31.46
CA GLY A 101 -48.18 13.18 30.71
C GLY A 101 -47.42 14.08 29.73
N GLY A 102 -46.09 14.00 29.66
CA GLY A 102 -45.32 14.78 28.67
C GLY A 102 -45.69 14.47 27.21
N ILE A 103 -46.06 13.23 26.92
CA ILE A 103 -46.59 12.78 25.62
C ILE A 103 -48.10 12.55 25.71
N ALA A 104 -48.55 11.71 26.64
CA ALA A 104 -49.96 11.45 26.86
C ALA A 104 -50.30 11.23 28.32
N GLY A 105 -51.39 11.81 28.83
CA GLY A 105 -51.77 11.66 30.24
C GLY A 105 -52.17 10.22 30.60
N TYR A 106 -52.88 9.54 29.69
CA TYR A 106 -53.23 8.12 29.80
C TYR A 106 -52.76 7.34 28.58
N ASN A 107 -52.23 6.13 28.79
CA ASN A 107 -51.85 5.21 27.73
C ASN A 107 -52.36 3.79 27.98
N SER A 108 -53.24 3.29 27.12
CA SER A 108 -53.56 1.85 27.02
C SER A 108 -53.08 1.20 25.72
N GLY A 109 -52.50 1.99 24.80
CA GLY A 109 -51.91 1.52 23.56
C GLY A 109 -50.37 1.46 23.63
N THR A 110 -49.70 1.84 22.55
CA THR A 110 -48.24 1.89 22.43
C THR A 110 -47.76 3.33 22.29
N ILE A 111 -46.81 3.72 23.14
CA ILE A 111 -45.96 4.90 22.96
C ILE A 111 -44.54 4.39 22.71
N ALA A 112 -44.03 4.57 21.50
CA ALA A 112 -42.70 4.07 21.13
C ALA A 112 -41.85 5.21 20.55
N GLU A 113 -40.55 5.25 20.84
CA GLU A 113 -39.62 6.18 20.18
C GLU A 113 -40.10 7.63 20.35
N CYS A 114 -40.39 8.06 21.58
CA CYS A 114 -40.92 9.40 21.88
C CYS A 114 -40.07 10.13 22.91
N GLY A 115 -40.01 11.46 22.81
CA GLY A 115 -39.23 12.31 23.71
C GLY A 115 -40.02 13.49 24.25
N PHE A 116 -39.82 13.80 25.53
CA PHE A 116 -40.38 14.99 26.18
C PHE A 116 -39.27 15.85 26.78
N SER A 117 -39.28 17.15 26.50
CA SER A 117 -38.35 18.13 27.10
C SER A 117 -39.01 19.47 27.44
N GLY A 118 -40.34 19.48 27.53
CA GLY A 118 -41.12 20.64 27.95
C GLY A 118 -41.19 20.80 29.47
N VAL A 119 -42.26 21.45 29.94
CA VAL A 119 -42.48 21.75 31.36
C VAL A 119 -43.83 21.21 31.80
N LEU A 120 -43.87 20.42 32.88
CA LEU A 120 -45.12 19.99 33.51
C LEU A 120 -45.42 20.90 34.71
N VAL A 121 -46.62 21.47 34.75
CA VAL A 121 -47.00 22.46 35.77
C VAL A 121 -48.22 21.97 36.57
N ALA A 122 -48.05 21.79 37.88
CA ALA A 122 -49.14 21.55 38.82
C ALA A 122 -49.79 22.88 39.21
N LYS A 123 -51.08 23.07 38.87
CA LYS A 123 -51.84 24.27 39.28
C LYS A 123 -52.38 24.17 40.72
N THR A 124 -52.46 22.96 41.27
CA THR A 124 -52.91 22.71 42.65
C THR A 124 -51.93 21.80 43.39
N ALA A 125 -51.97 21.87 44.72
CA ALA A 125 -51.10 21.08 45.58
C ALA A 125 -51.35 19.57 45.42
N LYS A 126 -50.27 18.78 45.48
CA LYS A 126 -50.28 17.30 45.47
C LYS A 126 -50.75 16.67 44.15
N THR A 127 -50.54 17.33 43.02
CA THR A 127 -50.80 16.77 41.69
C THR A 127 -49.79 15.65 41.37
N SER A 128 -50.15 14.69 40.54
CA SER A 128 -49.29 13.58 40.12
C SER A 128 -49.04 13.63 38.60
N ALA A 129 -47.81 13.36 38.18
CA ALA A 129 -47.39 13.50 36.78
C ALA A 129 -46.43 12.40 36.32
N GLY A 130 -46.47 12.12 35.02
CA GLY A 130 -45.55 11.26 34.30
C GLY A 130 -44.80 12.03 33.22
N GLY A 131 -43.48 11.95 33.18
CA GLY A 131 -42.70 12.65 32.16
C GLY A 131 -42.98 12.17 30.72
N ILE A 132 -43.49 10.95 30.53
CA ILE A 132 -44.08 10.50 29.25
C ILE A 132 -45.59 10.32 29.39
N SER A 133 -46.01 9.53 30.39
CA SER A 133 -47.41 9.29 30.68
C SER A 133 -47.69 9.13 32.16
N PHE A 134 -48.73 9.79 32.66
CA PHE A 134 -49.13 9.65 34.06
C PHE A 134 -49.61 8.23 34.36
N SER A 135 -50.52 7.67 33.55
CA SER A 135 -51.08 6.34 33.76
C SER A 135 -50.90 5.47 32.52
N ASN A 136 -50.32 4.28 32.69
CA ASN A 136 -50.04 3.35 31.60
C ASN A 136 -50.56 1.96 31.91
N THR A 137 -51.48 1.46 31.07
CA THR A 137 -51.87 0.05 31.02
C THR A 137 -51.32 -0.65 29.76
N GLY A 138 -50.80 0.11 28.78
CA GLY A 138 -50.20 -0.39 27.54
C GLY A 138 -48.67 -0.52 27.57
N VAL A 139 -48.03 -0.25 26.43
CA VAL A 139 -46.58 -0.35 26.21
C VAL A 139 -45.95 1.03 26.08
N ILE A 140 -44.84 1.25 26.79
CA ILE A 140 -43.92 2.38 26.55
C ILE A 140 -42.52 1.84 26.28
N GLU A 141 -41.96 2.14 25.10
CA GLU A 141 -40.63 1.65 24.73
C GLU A 141 -39.77 2.68 23.99
N ASN A 142 -38.44 2.61 24.18
CA ASN A 142 -37.47 3.45 23.49
C ASN A 142 -37.76 4.97 23.65
N CYS A 143 -38.24 5.39 24.83
CA CYS A 143 -38.66 6.77 25.10
C CYS A 143 -37.76 7.45 26.13
N TYR A 144 -37.75 8.78 26.12
CA TYR A 144 -37.08 9.55 27.17
C TYR A 144 -37.84 10.78 27.66
N SER A 145 -37.63 11.12 28.93
CA SER A 145 -38.11 12.37 29.52
C SER A 145 -36.97 13.20 30.08
N ALA A 146 -36.76 14.39 29.53
CA ALA A 146 -35.78 15.38 29.97
C ALA A 146 -36.43 16.73 30.32
N GLY A 147 -37.75 16.75 30.51
CA GLY A 147 -38.53 17.93 30.87
C GLY A 147 -38.47 18.27 32.36
N SER A 148 -38.84 19.50 32.70
CA SER A 148 -38.87 20.01 34.08
C SER A 148 -40.28 19.96 34.68
N PHE A 149 -40.33 20.06 36.01
CA PHE A 149 -41.56 19.99 36.79
C PHE A 149 -41.66 21.24 37.67
N GLU A 150 -42.78 21.95 37.58
CA GLU A 150 -43.05 23.19 38.32
C GLU A 150 -44.33 23.05 39.15
N GLY A 151 -44.28 23.48 40.42
CA GLY A 151 -45.40 23.38 41.36
C GLY A 151 -45.26 22.22 42.35
N ASP A 152 -46.32 21.99 43.13
CA ASP A 152 -46.33 21.00 44.22
C ASP A 152 -46.89 19.65 43.73
N PHE A 153 -45.98 18.73 43.42
CA PHE A 153 -46.31 17.37 43.01
C PHE A 153 -46.21 16.38 44.17
N LYS A 154 -47.19 15.47 44.27
CA LYS A 154 -47.19 14.36 45.23
C LYS A 154 -46.37 13.16 44.74
N ASP A 155 -46.57 12.80 43.48
CA ASP A 155 -45.90 11.66 42.84
C ASP A 155 -45.43 12.09 41.44
N VAL A 156 -44.11 12.04 41.21
CA VAL A 156 -43.54 12.29 39.89
C VAL A 156 -42.85 11.03 39.40
N CYS A 157 -43.39 10.45 38.34
CA CYS A 157 -42.75 9.36 37.62
C CYS A 157 -42.04 9.94 36.41
N GLY A 158 -40.74 9.70 36.28
CA GLY A 158 -39.98 10.16 35.10
C GLY A 158 -40.61 9.71 33.78
N ILE A 159 -41.26 8.53 33.73
CA ILE A 159 -41.94 8.02 32.52
C ILE A 159 -43.38 7.56 32.79
N THR A 160 -43.68 6.68 33.76
CA THR A 160 -45.06 6.22 34.04
C THR A 160 -45.29 5.52 35.39
N THR A 161 -46.55 5.12 35.69
CA THR A 161 -47.02 4.53 36.97
C THR A 161 -47.32 3.01 36.99
N VAL A 162 -47.11 2.26 35.88
CA VAL A 162 -46.89 0.78 35.73
C VAL A 162 -47.80 0.00 34.75
N SER A 163 -47.20 -0.68 33.75
CA SER A 163 -47.63 -2.02 33.25
C SER A 163 -46.59 -2.69 32.31
N PHE A 164 -45.93 -1.94 31.42
CA PHE A 164 -44.82 -2.43 30.59
C PHE A 164 -43.95 -1.27 30.06
N VAL A 165 -42.71 -1.16 30.55
CA VAL A 165 -41.75 -0.09 30.19
C VAL A 165 -40.41 -0.70 29.83
N LYS A 166 -39.89 -0.41 28.63
CA LYS A 166 -38.64 -0.98 28.11
C LYS A 166 -37.74 0.10 27.51
N ASN A 167 -36.43 0.02 27.74
CA ASN A 167 -35.44 0.89 27.09
C ASN A 167 -35.81 2.39 27.21
N CYS A 168 -36.07 2.82 28.44
CA CYS A 168 -36.72 4.09 28.73
C CYS A 168 -35.93 4.84 29.81
N TYR A 169 -35.68 6.14 29.59
CA TYR A 169 -34.72 6.93 30.37
C TYR A 169 -35.29 8.27 30.81
N TYR A 170 -34.89 8.76 31.99
CA TYR A 170 -35.28 10.10 32.41
C TYR A 170 -34.14 10.87 33.08
N ASP A 171 -34.17 12.19 32.93
CA ASP A 171 -33.22 13.09 33.58
C ASP A 171 -33.58 13.27 35.07
N SER A 172 -32.86 12.56 35.94
CA SER A 172 -33.08 12.54 37.39
C SER A 172 -32.71 13.86 38.07
N THR A 173 -31.99 14.76 37.39
CA THR A 173 -31.69 16.10 37.92
C THR A 173 -32.88 17.05 37.78
N LYS A 174 -33.82 16.73 36.87
CA LYS A 174 -35.01 17.54 36.59
C LYS A 174 -36.29 16.93 37.16
N CYS A 175 -36.25 15.68 37.59
CA CYS A 175 -37.39 14.90 38.05
C CYS A 175 -37.08 14.21 39.39
N HIS A 176 -37.93 14.41 40.40
CA HIS A 176 -37.80 13.78 41.71
C HIS A 176 -38.75 12.57 41.84
N GLN A 177 -38.23 11.33 41.77
CA GLN A 177 -39.03 10.14 42.05
C GLN A 177 -39.35 10.02 43.55
N THR A 178 -40.63 9.85 43.89
CA THR A 178 -41.10 9.51 45.24
C THR A 178 -41.19 8.00 45.48
N GLN A 179 -41.22 7.18 44.41
CA GLN A 179 -41.31 5.72 44.47
C GLN A 179 -40.23 5.07 43.59
N LYS A 180 -39.45 4.14 44.17
CA LYS A 180 -38.42 3.37 43.46
C LYS A 180 -39.07 2.30 42.59
N PHE A 181 -39.13 2.51 41.29
CA PHE A 181 -39.43 1.46 40.31
C PHE A 181 -38.16 1.00 39.59
N SER A 182 -38.08 -0.27 39.20
CA SER A 182 -36.91 -0.85 38.50
C SER A 182 -36.73 -0.31 37.06
N VAL A 183 -37.76 0.31 36.50
CA VAL A 183 -37.79 0.97 35.19
C VAL A 183 -38.78 2.13 35.28
N PRO A 184 -38.51 3.28 34.64
CA PRO A 184 -37.37 3.64 33.78
C PRO A 184 -36.05 3.90 34.53
N GLN A 185 -34.91 3.84 33.84
CA GLN A 185 -33.58 4.02 34.44
C GLN A 185 -33.24 5.52 34.61
N PRO A 186 -32.79 5.96 35.80
CA PRO A 186 -32.38 7.35 36.05
C PRO A 186 -31.00 7.65 35.46
N TYR A 187 -30.86 8.81 34.81
CA TYR A 187 -29.58 9.35 34.35
C TYR A 187 -29.52 10.86 34.59
N ASN A 188 -28.33 11.45 34.68
CA ASN A 188 -28.19 12.89 34.89
C ASN A 188 -28.15 13.65 33.56
N THR A 189 -28.27 14.98 33.60
CA THR A 189 -28.21 15.81 32.38
C THR A 189 -26.95 15.60 31.54
N LYS A 190 -25.79 15.30 32.15
CA LYS A 190 -24.54 15.07 31.39
C LYS A 190 -24.61 13.79 30.55
N ASP A 191 -25.25 12.74 31.06
CA ASP A 191 -25.46 11.51 30.29
C ASP A 191 -26.34 11.76 29.05
N PHE A 192 -27.32 12.67 29.15
CA PHE A 192 -28.16 13.07 28.02
C PHE A 192 -27.38 13.87 26.98
N THR A 193 -26.45 14.73 27.40
CA THR A 193 -25.60 15.51 26.48
C THR A 193 -24.43 14.74 25.90
N SER A 194 -24.01 13.63 26.52
CA SER A 194 -22.78 12.93 26.15
C SER A 194 -22.94 11.94 24.99
N GLY A 195 -24.15 11.70 24.48
CA GLY A 195 -24.41 10.64 23.50
C GLY A 195 -24.79 9.29 24.11
N LYS A 196 -24.57 9.12 25.42
CA LYS A 196 -24.87 7.86 26.13
C LYS A 196 -26.32 7.44 26.00
N ILE A 197 -27.26 8.36 26.26
CA ILE A 197 -28.69 8.05 26.15
C ILE A 197 -29.10 7.77 24.71
N CYS A 198 -28.53 8.48 23.74
CA CYS A 198 -28.75 8.21 22.32
C CYS A 198 -28.33 6.78 21.95
N PHE A 199 -27.12 6.37 22.34
CA PHE A 199 -26.61 5.01 22.10
C PHE A 199 -27.45 3.93 22.78
N LEU A 200 -27.84 4.16 24.04
CA LEU A 200 -28.71 3.28 24.81
C LEU A 200 -30.08 3.10 24.16
N LEU A 201 -30.70 4.20 23.70
CA LEU A 201 -31.99 4.17 23.00
C LEU A 201 -31.93 3.35 21.70
N ASN A 202 -30.76 3.27 21.05
CA ASN A 202 -30.48 2.36 19.92
C ASN A 202 -30.05 0.95 20.37
N SER A 203 -30.41 0.53 21.58
CA SER A 203 -30.13 -0.81 22.13
C SER A 203 -28.64 -1.16 22.24
N ASN A 204 -27.79 -0.17 22.56
CA ASN A 204 -26.33 -0.32 22.65
C ASN A 204 -25.67 -0.83 21.36
N SER A 205 -26.24 -0.47 20.21
CA SER A 205 -25.75 -0.93 18.92
C SER A 205 -25.75 0.23 17.92
N THR A 206 -24.77 0.19 17.01
CA THR A 206 -24.80 0.97 15.76
C THR A 206 -25.05 0.07 14.54
N ASP A 207 -25.24 -1.24 14.77
CA ASP A 207 -25.61 -2.20 13.74
C ASP A 207 -27.14 -2.33 13.68
N GLY A 208 -27.72 -1.97 12.52
CA GLY A 208 -29.15 -2.04 12.26
C GLY A 208 -29.82 -0.68 12.04
N PRO A 209 -31.16 -0.63 11.97
CA PRO A 209 -31.88 0.63 11.77
C PRO A 209 -31.73 1.55 12.99
N ILE A 210 -30.96 2.62 12.83
CA ILE A 210 -30.76 3.66 13.85
C ILE A 210 -31.94 4.64 13.84
N VAL A 211 -32.59 4.78 15.00
CA VAL A 211 -33.74 5.69 15.18
C VAL A 211 -33.29 6.98 15.83
N TRP A 212 -32.45 6.88 16.86
CA TRP A 212 -31.98 8.03 17.63
C TRP A 212 -30.60 8.48 17.16
N HIS A 213 -30.44 9.78 17.00
CA HIS A 213 -29.24 10.45 16.55
C HIS A 213 -28.92 11.60 17.52
N GLN A 214 -27.66 12.02 17.59
CA GLN A 214 -27.27 13.17 18.39
C GLN A 214 -25.95 13.75 17.87
N ASP A 215 -25.95 14.98 17.35
CA ASP A 215 -24.70 15.70 17.05
C ASP A 215 -24.10 16.23 18.36
N LEU A 216 -23.07 15.58 18.87
CA LEU A 216 -22.47 15.88 20.19
C LEU A 216 -21.84 17.28 20.27
N SER A 217 -21.64 17.95 19.13
CA SER A 217 -21.16 19.33 19.08
C SER A 217 -22.27 20.38 19.32
N LYS A 218 -23.55 19.98 19.24
CA LYS A 218 -24.69 20.90 19.18
C LYS A 218 -25.90 20.44 20.00
N ASP A 219 -26.27 19.17 19.87
CA ASP A 219 -27.52 18.63 20.40
C ASP A 219 -27.35 18.21 21.86
N THR A 220 -28.24 18.71 22.72
CA THR A 220 -28.22 18.40 24.15
C THR A 220 -29.05 17.18 24.52
N LEU A 221 -29.81 16.63 23.56
CA LEU A 221 -30.74 15.52 23.72
C LEU A 221 -30.76 14.64 22.46
N PRO A 222 -31.17 13.36 22.56
CA PRO A 222 -31.38 12.50 21.39
C PRO A 222 -32.50 13.03 20.48
N MET A 223 -32.27 12.99 19.17
CA MET A 223 -33.13 13.49 18.09
C MET A 223 -33.42 12.38 17.06
N PHE A 224 -34.43 12.54 16.21
CA PHE A 224 -34.69 11.58 15.11
C PHE A 224 -33.82 11.82 13.86
N VAL A 225 -33.15 12.96 13.78
CA VAL A 225 -32.26 13.34 12.67
C VAL A 225 -30.99 13.92 13.28
N GLY A 226 -29.83 13.52 12.77
CA GLY A 226 -28.54 13.99 13.25
C GLY A 226 -27.42 13.02 12.90
N LYS A 227 -26.34 13.07 13.67
CA LYS A 227 -25.22 12.13 13.55
C LYS A 227 -25.46 10.88 14.41
N GLU A 228 -24.94 9.75 13.95
CA GLU A 228 -24.88 8.53 14.76
C GLU A 228 -23.93 8.72 15.95
N VAL A 229 -24.12 7.93 17.01
CA VAL A 229 -23.27 7.95 18.20
C VAL A 229 -22.63 6.59 18.39
N TYR A 230 -21.29 6.55 18.44
CA TYR A 230 -20.47 5.38 18.70
C TYR A 230 -19.93 5.42 20.12
N GLN A 231 -19.82 4.26 20.79
CA GLN A 231 -19.17 4.14 22.10
C GLN A 231 -17.68 3.78 21.91
N SER A 232 -16.78 4.33 22.73
CA SER A 232 -15.37 3.91 22.75
C SER A 232 -15.22 2.41 23.06
N SER A 233 -14.24 1.79 22.42
CA SER A 233 -13.81 0.41 22.66
C SER A 233 -12.28 0.34 22.62
N PRO A 234 -11.60 -0.44 23.48
CA PRO A 234 -12.17 -1.30 24.53
C PRO A 234 -12.57 -0.55 25.80
N CYS A 235 -12.11 0.69 26.03
CA CYS A 235 -12.48 1.45 27.22
C CYS A 235 -13.90 2.01 27.10
N VAL A 236 -14.86 1.45 27.84
CA VAL A 236 -16.27 1.89 27.83
C VAL A 236 -16.46 3.18 28.63
N GLY A 237 -17.26 4.13 28.13
CA GLY A 237 -17.68 5.32 28.89
C GLY A 237 -17.61 6.65 28.14
N PHE A 238 -16.99 6.68 26.96
CA PHE A 238 -16.96 7.83 26.07
C PHE A 238 -17.75 7.56 24.79
N TYR A 239 -18.23 8.62 24.15
CA TYR A 239 -19.07 8.53 22.95
C TYR A 239 -18.69 9.61 21.93
N TYR A 240 -18.79 9.26 20.64
CA TYR A 240 -18.30 10.06 19.52
C TYR A 240 -19.26 10.00 18.32
N ASN A 241 -19.17 10.98 17.42
CA ASN A 241 -19.91 10.95 16.15
C ASN A 241 -19.12 10.37 14.97
N GLU A 242 -17.83 10.06 15.16
CA GLU A 242 -16.96 9.47 14.13
C GLU A 242 -16.48 8.09 14.57
N LYS A 243 -16.49 7.14 13.63
CA LYS A 243 -16.15 5.74 13.89
C LYS A 243 -14.64 5.51 14.05
N ASP A 244 -13.82 6.34 13.40
CA ASP A 244 -12.35 6.16 13.29
C ASP A 244 -11.57 6.93 14.38
N SER A 245 -12.23 7.73 15.21
CA SER A 245 -11.59 8.47 16.31
C SER A 245 -11.54 7.65 17.61
N LEU A 246 -10.94 6.44 17.56
CA LEU A 246 -10.73 5.56 18.72
C LEU A 246 -9.52 5.93 19.59
N GLU A 247 -8.98 7.15 19.46
CA GLU A 247 -8.13 7.74 20.50
C GLU A 247 -8.99 8.03 21.73
N HIS A 248 -9.20 7.02 22.56
CA HIS A 248 -9.76 7.21 23.89
C HIS A 248 -8.64 7.56 24.85
N ASN A 249 -8.93 8.40 25.84
CA ASN A 249 -7.98 8.68 26.92
C ASN A 249 -7.88 7.43 27.81
N HIS A 250 -6.68 6.85 27.89
CA HIS A 250 -6.37 5.81 28.85
C HIS A 250 -6.23 6.43 30.25
N GLU A 251 -6.96 5.88 31.22
CA GLU A 251 -6.72 6.19 32.63
C GLU A 251 -5.59 5.29 33.12
N MET A 252 -4.43 5.89 33.38
CA MET A 252 -3.17 5.16 33.60
C MET A 252 -2.87 5.00 35.09
N GLU A 253 -2.58 3.77 35.53
CA GLU A 253 -1.99 3.47 36.83
C GLU A 253 -0.78 2.55 36.64
N ASN A 254 0.38 2.92 37.19
CA ASN A 254 1.65 2.21 36.98
C ASN A 254 2.00 1.94 35.49
N ASN A 255 1.71 2.91 34.61
CA ASN A 255 1.90 2.81 33.15
C ASN A 255 1.03 1.77 32.44
N VAL A 256 0.04 1.17 33.11
CA VAL A 256 -0.96 0.29 32.50
C VAL A 256 -2.33 0.99 32.59
N CYS A 257 -3.13 0.89 31.55
CA CYS A 257 -4.51 1.38 31.56
C CYS A 257 -5.32 0.54 32.55
N VAL A 258 -6.10 1.18 33.42
CA VAL A 258 -6.91 0.45 34.42
C VAL A 258 -8.15 -0.22 33.81
N HIS A 259 -8.49 0.11 32.56
CA HIS A 259 -9.69 -0.34 31.86
C HIS A 259 -9.40 -1.26 30.66
N CYS A 260 -8.13 -1.42 30.25
CA CYS A 260 -7.72 -2.32 29.15
C CYS A 260 -6.23 -2.68 29.23
N ASP A 261 -5.74 -3.57 28.37
CA ASP A 261 -4.34 -4.05 28.40
C ASP A 261 -3.30 -3.06 27.81
N TYR A 262 -3.73 -1.85 27.46
CA TYR A 262 -2.81 -0.81 26.99
C TYR A 262 -1.81 -0.45 28.10
N HIS A 263 -0.54 -0.28 27.74
CA HIS A 263 0.48 0.22 28.65
C HIS A 263 1.55 0.99 27.88
N VAL A 264 2.25 1.90 28.55
CA VAL A 264 3.40 2.60 27.97
C VAL A 264 4.61 1.67 28.01
N HIS A 265 5.19 1.38 26.84
CA HIS A 265 6.36 0.53 26.76
C HIS A 265 7.59 1.18 27.42
N LYS A 266 8.17 0.48 28.40
CA LYS A 266 9.44 0.81 29.03
C LYS A 266 10.40 -0.35 28.81
N TYR A 267 11.43 -0.11 28.01
CA TYR A 267 12.36 -1.14 27.56
C TYR A 267 13.59 -1.23 28.47
N GLN A 268 13.98 -2.45 28.84
CA GLN A 268 15.24 -2.78 29.47
C GLN A 268 15.88 -3.94 28.69
N ASN A 269 17.15 -3.78 28.30
CA ASN A 269 17.83 -4.69 27.37
C ASN A 269 17.00 -4.97 26.09
N LEU A 270 16.43 -3.90 25.52
CA LEU A 270 15.59 -3.94 24.31
C LEU A 270 14.25 -4.69 24.46
N THR A 271 13.91 -5.19 25.65
CA THR A 271 12.63 -5.86 25.91
C THR A 271 11.76 -5.02 26.84
N CYS A 272 10.47 -4.88 26.51
CA CYS A 272 9.52 -4.17 27.36
C CYS A 272 9.36 -4.92 28.69
N GLU A 273 9.62 -4.24 29.81
CA GLU A 273 9.53 -4.81 31.16
C GLU A 273 8.12 -5.35 31.50
N ILE A 274 7.09 -4.83 30.84
CA ILE A 274 5.68 -5.13 31.13
C ILE A 274 5.15 -6.27 30.24
N CYS A 275 5.36 -6.21 28.92
CA CYS A 275 4.78 -7.16 27.98
C CYS A 275 5.77 -8.11 27.30
N GLY A 276 7.07 -7.94 27.54
CA GLY A 276 8.08 -8.78 26.89
C GLY A 276 8.29 -8.48 25.39
N LYS A 277 7.69 -7.41 24.84
CA LYS A 277 7.90 -7.02 23.43
C LYS A 277 9.36 -6.59 23.23
N ASP A 278 10.06 -7.20 22.28
CA ASP A 278 11.37 -6.72 21.82
C ASP A 278 11.14 -5.44 20.99
N GLN A 279 11.86 -4.37 21.31
CA GLN A 279 11.78 -3.06 20.66
C GLN A 279 12.19 -3.14 19.18
N ARG A 280 12.93 -4.18 18.81
CA ARG A 280 13.35 -4.45 17.44
C ARG A 280 12.31 -5.24 16.66
N LEU A 281 11.12 -5.50 17.20
CA LEU A 281 10.02 -6.06 16.45
C LEU A 281 9.03 -4.94 16.07
N ASP A 282 8.72 -4.84 14.79
CA ASP A 282 7.61 -4.00 14.34
C ASP A 282 6.24 -4.60 14.72
N GLU A 283 5.16 -3.99 14.26
CA GLU A 283 3.79 -4.42 14.57
C GLU A 283 3.46 -5.81 13.99
N ASP A 284 4.13 -6.20 12.90
CA ASP A 284 3.95 -7.49 12.22
C ASP A 284 4.89 -8.59 12.75
N GLY A 285 5.76 -8.24 13.70
CA GLY A 285 6.76 -9.16 14.25
C GLY A 285 8.01 -9.33 13.37
N THR A 286 8.29 -8.39 12.47
CA THR A 286 9.53 -8.34 11.69
C THR A 286 10.66 -7.76 12.54
N PHE A 287 11.82 -8.42 12.51
CA PHE A 287 13.02 -8.00 13.23
C PHE A 287 13.74 -6.85 12.51
N LEU A 288 13.86 -5.71 13.17
CA LEU A 288 14.44 -4.46 12.67
C LEU A 288 15.93 -4.39 13.06
N ILE A 289 16.79 -4.32 12.05
CA ILE A 289 18.25 -4.35 12.22
C ILE A 289 18.81 -2.95 11.98
N TYR A 290 19.33 -2.30 13.03
CA TYR A 290 19.92 -0.95 12.96
C TYR A 290 21.44 -0.96 13.04
N THR A 291 22.02 -1.98 13.66
CA THR A 291 23.44 -2.07 13.99
C THR A 291 24.00 -3.45 13.68
N ALA A 292 25.34 -3.58 13.69
CA ALA A 292 25.99 -4.88 13.58
C ALA A 292 25.55 -5.83 14.70
N ASP A 293 25.38 -5.35 15.93
CA ASP A 293 24.95 -6.22 17.03
C ASP A 293 23.53 -6.75 16.82
N ASP A 294 22.61 -5.95 16.27
CA ASP A 294 21.27 -6.43 15.89
C ASP A 294 21.33 -7.51 14.81
N LEU A 295 22.26 -7.39 13.84
CA LEU A 295 22.45 -8.39 12.79
C LEU A 295 22.95 -9.72 13.38
N TYR A 296 23.88 -9.68 14.33
CA TYR A 296 24.36 -10.88 15.02
C TYR A 296 23.28 -11.47 15.94
N ASP A 297 22.48 -10.63 16.60
CA ASP A 297 21.34 -11.09 17.40
C ASP A 297 20.30 -11.79 16.52
N PHE A 298 19.97 -11.22 15.36
CA PHE A 298 19.11 -11.89 14.37
C PHE A 298 19.69 -13.24 13.95
N ALA A 299 20.98 -13.31 13.61
CA ALA A 299 21.63 -14.57 13.27
C ALA A 299 21.55 -15.60 14.40
N ASN A 300 21.73 -15.18 15.66
CA ASN A 300 21.57 -16.04 16.84
C ASN A 300 20.13 -16.55 17.01
N GLN A 301 19.11 -15.72 16.74
CA GLN A 301 17.70 -16.14 16.77
C GLN A 301 17.42 -17.30 15.81
N ILE A 302 18.09 -17.31 14.65
CA ILE A 302 17.94 -18.40 13.68
C ILE A 302 18.80 -19.61 14.09
N ASN A 303 20.08 -19.39 14.39
CA ASN A 303 21.07 -20.44 14.59
C ASN A 303 20.93 -21.17 15.94
N GLU A 304 20.68 -20.45 17.03
CA GLU A 304 20.63 -21.04 18.38
C GLU A 304 19.19 -21.37 18.81
N TRP A 305 18.24 -20.49 18.45
CA TRP A 305 16.86 -20.57 18.92
C TRP A 305 15.89 -21.16 17.89
N GLN A 306 16.38 -21.52 16.70
CA GLN A 306 15.61 -22.14 15.62
C GLN A 306 14.35 -21.35 15.23
N ASN A 307 14.39 -20.02 15.30
CA ASN A 307 13.29 -19.16 14.87
C ASN A 307 13.30 -18.97 13.34
N LEU A 308 13.27 -20.09 12.60
CA LEU A 308 13.52 -20.15 11.15
C LEU A 308 12.53 -19.34 10.29
N THR A 309 11.41 -18.92 10.87
CA THR A 309 10.34 -18.15 10.22
C THR A 309 10.35 -16.66 10.61
N LEU A 310 11.40 -16.19 11.29
CA LEU A 310 11.53 -14.78 11.67
C LEU A 310 11.89 -13.91 10.46
N ASN A 311 10.97 -13.02 10.08
CA ASN A 311 11.26 -12.00 9.09
C ASN A 311 12.24 -10.96 9.67
N ALA A 312 13.08 -10.38 8.82
CA ALA A 312 13.94 -9.27 9.21
C ALA A 312 14.02 -8.19 8.13
N LYS A 313 14.29 -6.97 8.58
CA LYS A 313 14.43 -5.79 7.74
C LYS A 313 15.59 -4.92 8.20
N LEU A 314 16.48 -4.55 7.29
CA LEU A 314 17.51 -3.55 7.58
C LEU A 314 16.89 -2.16 7.66
N MET A 315 17.36 -1.40 8.65
CA MET A 315 16.92 -0.03 8.89
C MET A 315 18.02 0.99 8.61
N ASN A 316 19.28 0.55 8.46
CA ASN A 316 20.46 1.34 8.15
C ASN A 316 21.49 0.48 7.39
N ASP A 317 22.49 1.14 6.79
CA ASP A 317 23.72 0.46 6.39
C ASP A 317 24.43 -0.14 7.61
N ILE A 318 24.85 -1.40 7.50
CA ILE A 318 25.48 -2.15 8.58
C ILE A 318 26.97 -2.32 8.28
N VAL A 319 27.82 -1.94 9.23
CA VAL A 319 29.28 -2.12 9.15
C VAL A 319 29.71 -3.06 10.28
N VAL A 320 30.21 -4.24 9.94
CA VAL A 320 30.65 -5.26 10.90
C VAL A 320 32.13 -5.10 11.26
N ASN A 321 32.99 -5.05 10.25
CA ASN A 321 34.42 -4.75 10.38
C ASN A 321 34.75 -3.52 9.51
N ASP A 322 35.16 -2.43 10.14
CA ASP A 322 35.51 -1.17 9.45
C ASP A 322 36.98 -1.15 9.00
N VAL A 323 37.32 -2.10 8.12
CA VAL A 323 38.66 -2.25 7.51
C VAL A 323 38.52 -2.75 6.08
N ASP A 324 39.52 -2.52 5.24
CA ASP A 324 39.56 -3.04 3.87
C ASP A 324 39.77 -4.57 3.89
N LEU A 325 38.79 -5.31 3.39
CA LEU A 325 38.79 -6.78 3.31
C LEU A 325 39.22 -7.33 1.95
N SER A 326 39.76 -6.49 1.06
CA SER A 326 40.31 -6.94 -0.23
C SER A 326 41.58 -7.79 -0.09
N ASN A 327 42.31 -7.66 1.03
CA ASN A 327 43.48 -8.48 1.37
C ASN A 327 43.54 -8.81 2.88
N THR A 328 43.15 -10.03 3.23
CA THR A 328 42.85 -10.41 4.62
C THR A 328 43.99 -11.13 5.34
N ASP A 329 45.05 -11.55 4.64
CA ASP A 329 46.13 -12.41 5.17
C ASP A 329 46.84 -11.86 6.43
N SER A 330 46.84 -10.54 6.61
CA SER A 330 47.55 -9.86 7.71
C SER A 330 46.66 -9.38 8.86
N ILE A 331 45.33 -9.45 8.70
CA ILE A 331 44.35 -8.85 9.63
C ILE A 331 43.33 -9.85 10.17
N ALA A 332 43.25 -11.07 9.63
CA ALA A 332 42.23 -12.07 9.93
C ALA A 332 41.97 -12.31 11.43
N ASP A 333 43.03 -12.43 12.24
CA ASP A 333 42.93 -12.73 13.68
C ASP A 333 42.30 -11.59 14.51
N THR A 334 42.13 -10.40 13.93
CA THR A 334 41.55 -9.22 14.60
C THR A 334 40.10 -8.94 14.20
N LEU A 335 39.57 -9.68 13.21
CA LEU A 335 38.25 -9.45 12.66
C LEU A 335 37.17 -10.15 13.48
N ARG A 336 36.01 -9.51 13.57
CA ARG A 336 34.79 -10.16 14.04
C ARG A 336 34.35 -11.17 12.99
N MET A 337 34.42 -12.46 13.33
CA MET A 337 34.03 -13.56 12.46
C MET A 337 32.51 -13.57 12.24
N TRP A 338 32.09 -13.94 11.02
CA TRP A 338 30.69 -14.20 10.69
C TRP A 338 30.40 -15.70 10.69
N ILE A 339 29.28 -16.09 11.31
CA ILE A 339 28.73 -17.43 11.23
C ILE A 339 27.51 -17.34 10.29
N PRO A 340 27.48 -18.13 9.19
CA PRO A 340 26.35 -18.10 8.27
C PRO A 340 25.00 -18.32 8.97
N ILE A 341 23.97 -17.60 8.53
CA ILE A 341 22.59 -17.79 9.03
C ILE A 341 22.03 -19.09 8.47
N GLY A 342 21.49 -19.95 9.34
CA GLY A 342 20.98 -21.28 8.99
C GLY A 342 22.09 -22.30 8.71
N ALA A 343 23.24 -22.20 9.40
CA ALA A 343 24.36 -23.13 9.24
C ALA A 343 23.94 -24.59 9.52
N GLU A 344 24.62 -25.56 8.89
CA GLU A 344 24.27 -26.99 8.94
C GLU A 344 24.01 -27.50 10.37
N SER A 345 23.00 -28.37 10.52
CA SER A 345 22.45 -28.89 11.79
C SER A 345 21.63 -27.91 12.65
N LEU A 346 21.58 -26.61 12.32
CA LEU A 346 20.86 -25.59 13.10
C LEU A 346 19.48 -25.22 12.54
N GLY A 347 19.23 -25.55 11.27
CA GLY A 347 17.92 -25.38 10.60
C GLY A 347 17.97 -24.39 9.43
N VAL A 348 17.12 -24.61 8.43
CA VAL A 348 17.10 -23.84 7.19
C VAL A 348 16.25 -22.58 7.33
N TYR A 349 16.81 -21.41 7.01
CA TYR A 349 16.08 -20.14 7.06
C TYR A 349 14.91 -20.13 6.06
N ASN A 350 13.70 -19.87 6.51
CA ASN A 350 12.49 -20.04 5.72
C ASN A 350 11.52 -18.85 5.91
N ALA A 351 12.07 -17.64 5.90
CA ALA A 351 11.35 -16.37 6.07
C ALA A 351 11.87 -15.29 5.09
N CYS A 352 11.41 -14.04 5.26
CA CYS A 352 11.85 -12.91 4.44
C CYS A 352 12.94 -12.09 5.13
N PHE A 353 14.07 -11.89 4.46
CA PHE A 353 15.10 -10.92 4.82
C PHE A 353 15.11 -9.79 3.79
N ASP A 354 14.71 -8.59 4.20
CA ASP A 354 14.64 -7.40 3.35
C ASP A 354 15.76 -6.41 3.71
N GLY A 355 16.77 -6.30 2.84
CA GLY A 355 17.82 -5.29 2.96
C GLY A 355 17.30 -3.86 2.84
N ASN A 356 16.06 -3.66 2.38
CA ASN A 356 15.39 -2.36 2.32
C ASN A 356 16.20 -1.28 1.57
N GLY A 357 17.06 -1.70 0.64
CA GLY A 357 17.97 -0.84 -0.13
C GLY A 357 19.28 -0.49 0.58
N TYR A 358 19.49 -0.94 1.83
CA TYR A 358 20.71 -0.76 2.59
C TYR A 358 21.75 -1.85 2.29
N SER A 359 22.98 -1.55 2.70
CA SER A 359 24.14 -2.43 2.56
C SER A 359 24.55 -3.10 3.86
N ILE A 360 25.17 -4.27 3.76
CA ILE A 360 25.97 -4.88 4.82
C ILE A 360 27.42 -4.90 4.35
N SER A 361 28.32 -4.45 5.21
CA SER A 361 29.75 -4.37 4.91
C SER A 361 30.64 -4.89 6.02
N GLY A 362 31.87 -5.26 5.66
CA GLY A 362 32.84 -5.78 6.61
C GLY A 362 32.56 -7.21 7.07
N ILE A 363 31.75 -8.00 6.35
CA ILE A 363 31.56 -9.41 6.68
C ILE A 363 32.85 -10.16 6.37
N PHE A 364 33.40 -10.85 7.37
CA PHE A 364 34.53 -11.75 7.22
C PHE A 364 34.12 -13.16 7.61
N CYS A 365 34.02 -14.05 6.62
CA CYS A 365 33.62 -15.43 6.80
C CYS A 365 34.62 -16.34 6.08
N LYS A 366 35.53 -16.96 6.83
CA LYS A 366 36.53 -17.91 6.31
C LYS A 366 36.53 -19.16 7.20
N SER A 367 36.24 -20.32 6.63
CA SER A 367 36.15 -21.56 7.41
C SER A 367 36.19 -22.80 6.52
N SER A 368 36.69 -23.92 7.07
CA SER A 368 36.54 -25.28 6.54
C SER A 368 35.47 -26.10 7.28
N ASP A 369 34.86 -25.53 8.32
CA ASP A 369 33.96 -26.27 9.22
C ASP A 369 32.51 -26.28 8.71
N TYR A 370 32.21 -25.49 7.67
CA TYR A 370 30.88 -25.37 7.08
C TYR A 370 30.89 -25.80 5.62
N TYR A 371 29.97 -26.71 5.27
CA TYR A 371 29.76 -27.06 3.88
C TYR A 371 29.07 -25.91 3.10
N TYR A 372 28.32 -25.05 3.78
CA TYR A 372 27.64 -23.89 3.17
C TYR A 372 28.09 -22.59 3.81
N LEU A 373 28.69 -21.69 3.02
CA LEU A 373 29.26 -20.44 3.50
C LEU A 373 28.75 -19.22 2.72
N GLY A 374 28.11 -18.29 3.43
CA GLY A 374 27.63 -17.01 2.90
C GLY A 374 27.08 -16.14 4.03
N LEU A 375 26.38 -15.04 3.69
CA LEU A 375 25.56 -14.36 4.70
C LEU A 375 24.55 -15.35 5.29
N PHE A 376 23.87 -16.09 4.40
CA PHE A 376 23.08 -17.27 4.69
C PHE A 376 23.83 -18.54 4.23
N ALA A 377 23.73 -19.62 5.01
CA ALA A 377 24.22 -20.94 4.58
C ALA A 377 23.23 -21.55 3.57
N GLU A 378 21.98 -21.70 3.98
CA GLU A 378 20.91 -22.24 3.13
C GLU A 378 19.60 -21.52 3.42
N ASN A 379 18.85 -21.23 2.36
CA ASN A 379 17.51 -20.68 2.46
C ASN A 379 16.49 -21.62 1.82
N GLY A 380 15.35 -21.78 2.49
CA GLY A 380 14.30 -22.76 2.19
C GLY A 380 13.31 -22.30 1.12
N PRO A 381 12.38 -23.18 0.69
CA PRO A 381 11.49 -22.92 -0.43
C PRO A 381 10.51 -21.76 -0.23
N TYR A 382 10.27 -21.32 1.01
CA TYR A 382 9.41 -20.18 1.32
C TYR A 382 10.20 -18.93 1.72
N SER A 383 11.53 -18.97 1.60
CA SER A 383 12.38 -17.83 1.92
C SER A 383 12.43 -16.81 0.78
N THR A 384 12.58 -15.54 1.15
CA THR A 384 12.86 -14.45 0.21
C THR A 384 13.93 -13.53 0.78
N ILE A 385 15.09 -13.48 0.14
CA ILE A 385 16.16 -12.53 0.48
C ILE A 385 16.17 -11.45 -0.59
N LYS A 386 16.02 -10.18 -0.19
CA LYS A 386 15.83 -9.10 -1.16
C LYS A 386 16.45 -7.76 -0.82
N ASN A 387 16.64 -6.91 -1.83
CA ASN A 387 17.01 -5.49 -1.71
C ASN A 387 18.28 -5.24 -0.90
N LEU A 388 19.32 -6.05 -1.10
CA LEU A 388 20.50 -6.09 -0.24
C LEU A 388 21.79 -5.93 -1.03
N LYS A 389 22.70 -5.08 -0.55
CA LYS A 389 24.05 -4.94 -1.11
C LYS A 389 25.09 -5.49 -0.12
N ILE A 390 25.97 -6.36 -0.59
CA ILE A 390 27.13 -6.83 0.19
C ILE A 390 28.39 -6.12 -0.28
N VAL A 391 28.98 -5.31 0.60
CA VAL A 391 30.08 -4.39 0.26
C VAL A 391 31.30 -4.70 1.12
N ASN A 392 32.52 -4.51 0.58
CA ASN A 392 33.77 -4.65 1.35
C ASN A 392 33.77 -5.85 2.32
N SER A 393 33.50 -7.04 1.78
CA SER A 393 33.36 -8.28 2.56
C SER A 393 34.19 -9.39 1.92
N HIS A 394 34.45 -10.45 2.68
CA HIS A 394 35.28 -11.58 2.25
C HIS A 394 34.66 -12.89 2.71
N PHE A 395 34.28 -13.73 1.75
CA PHE A 395 33.75 -15.07 1.96
C PHE A 395 34.74 -16.08 1.39
N GLU A 396 35.17 -17.05 2.20
CA GLU A 396 36.14 -18.06 1.79
C GLU A 396 35.82 -19.43 2.40
N ASN A 397 35.22 -20.30 1.58
CA ASN A 397 34.97 -21.69 1.99
C ASN A 397 36.19 -22.57 1.70
N GLU A 398 36.82 -23.08 2.75
CA GLU A 398 37.99 -23.95 2.67
C GLU A 398 37.65 -25.45 2.70
N ASP A 399 36.37 -25.83 2.79
CA ASP A 399 35.95 -27.23 2.63
C ASP A 399 36.00 -27.66 1.16
N VAL A 400 36.54 -28.86 0.90
CA VAL A 400 36.74 -29.37 -0.47
C VAL A 400 35.44 -29.68 -1.21
N TYR A 401 34.34 -29.81 -0.48
CA TYR A 401 33.01 -30.03 -1.01
C TYR A 401 32.07 -28.83 -0.79
N GLY A 402 32.56 -27.77 -0.13
CA GLY A 402 31.73 -26.66 0.30
C GLY A 402 31.32 -25.70 -0.82
N ASN A 403 30.12 -25.16 -0.66
CA ASN A 403 29.52 -24.13 -1.51
C ASN A 403 29.73 -22.75 -0.86
N ALA A 404 29.93 -21.72 -1.68
CA ALA A 404 30.13 -20.35 -1.27
C ALA A 404 29.32 -19.36 -2.11
N GLY A 405 28.67 -18.41 -1.44
CA GLY A 405 28.01 -17.26 -2.07
C GLY A 405 27.97 -16.07 -1.13
N SER A 406 27.94 -14.83 -1.63
CA SER A 406 27.91 -13.66 -0.74
C SER A 406 26.56 -13.51 -0.02
N ILE A 407 25.46 -13.80 -0.71
CA ILE A 407 24.10 -13.74 -0.15
C ILE A 407 23.76 -15.09 0.49
N THR A 408 23.86 -16.19 -0.26
CA THR A 408 23.53 -17.52 0.24
C THR A 408 24.44 -18.57 -0.37
N ALA A 409 24.85 -19.61 0.36
CA ALA A 409 25.57 -20.72 -0.28
C ALA A 409 24.62 -21.64 -1.06
N ASN A 410 23.43 -21.94 -0.51
CA ASN A 410 22.40 -22.74 -1.18
C ASN A 410 21.04 -22.02 -1.21
N ASN A 411 20.49 -21.84 -2.41
CA ASN A 411 19.17 -21.25 -2.61
C ASN A 411 18.14 -22.30 -3.00
N ASN A 412 17.11 -22.48 -2.18
CA ASN A 412 15.90 -23.24 -2.53
C ASN A 412 14.66 -22.32 -2.67
N GLY A 413 14.80 -21.02 -2.40
CA GLY A 413 13.71 -20.03 -2.39
C GLY A 413 13.87 -18.93 -3.46
N VAL A 414 13.77 -17.68 -3.04
CA VAL A 414 13.90 -16.51 -3.93
C VAL A 414 14.99 -15.56 -3.43
N VAL A 415 15.95 -15.23 -4.30
CA VAL A 415 16.90 -14.13 -4.10
C VAL A 415 16.62 -13.06 -5.15
N ILE A 416 16.31 -11.83 -4.72
CA ILE A 416 15.85 -10.77 -5.63
C ILE A 416 16.44 -9.41 -5.31
N ASN A 417 16.91 -8.67 -6.32
CA ASN A 417 17.43 -7.32 -6.16
C ASN A 417 18.60 -7.27 -5.15
N CYS A 418 19.57 -8.16 -5.33
CA CYS A 418 20.75 -8.26 -4.47
C CYS A 418 22.03 -8.04 -5.27
N GLU A 419 22.99 -7.32 -4.68
CA GLU A 419 24.25 -6.98 -5.32
C GLU A 419 25.45 -7.45 -4.48
N ASN A 420 26.44 -8.03 -5.15
CA ASN A 420 27.70 -8.42 -4.52
C ASN A 420 28.86 -7.54 -4.99
N TYR A 421 29.51 -6.84 -4.07
CA TYR A 421 30.78 -6.14 -4.28
C TYR A 421 31.94 -6.79 -3.50
N ALA A 422 31.69 -7.93 -2.87
CA ALA A 422 32.62 -8.64 -2.02
C ALA A 422 33.42 -9.71 -2.77
N THR A 423 34.54 -10.14 -2.17
CA THR A 423 35.32 -11.27 -2.68
C THR A 423 34.69 -12.58 -2.20
N VAL A 424 34.44 -13.51 -3.12
CA VAL A 424 33.94 -14.85 -2.81
C VAL A 424 34.92 -15.89 -3.34
N LYS A 425 35.45 -16.70 -2.42
CA LYS A 425 36.39 -17.80 -2.68
C LYS A 425 35.84 -19.11 -2.16
N GLY A 426 36.19 -20.20 -2.84
CA GLY A 426 35.83 -21.53 -2.36
C GLY A 426 36.53 -22.64 -3.13
N LYS A 427 36.34 -23.90 -2.70
CA LYS A 427 36.99 -25.05 -3.34
C LYS A 427 36.11 -25.83 -4.32
N LYS A 428 34.79 -25.86 -4.13
CA LYS A 428 33.83 -26.57 -5.00
C LYS A 428 32.93 -25.61 -5.78
N ASN A 429 31.82 -25.14 -5.21
CA ASN A 429 30.84 -24.30 -5.92
C ASN A 429 30.93 -22.87 -5.40
N VAL A 430 31.39 -21.93 -6.21
CA VAL A 430 31.60 -20.53 -5.81
C VAL A 430 30.81 -19.58 -6.73
N GLY A 431 29.77 -18.94 -6.21
CA GLY A 431 29.05 -17.92 -6.97
C GLY A 431 29.05 -16.56 -6.30
N GLY A 432 28.90 -15.50 -7.08
CA GLY A 432 28.88 -14.15 -6.51
C GLY A 432 27.66 -13.87 -5.66
N ILE A 433 26.50 -14.38 -6.02
CA ILE A 433 25.26 -14.25 -5.24
C ILE A 433 24.99 -15.54 -4.48
N CYS A 434 25.04 -16.68 -5.19
CA CYS A 434 24.66 -17.98 -4.68
C CYS A 434 25.70 -19.05 -4.99
N GLY A 435 25.98 -20.01 -4.10
CA GLY A 435 26.81 -21.17 -4.49
C GLY A 435 26.06 -22.12 -5.42
N GLU A 436 24.89 -22.60 -4.99
CA GLU A 436 24.03 -23.52 -5.74
C GLU A 436 22.57 -23.07 -5.71
N ASN A 437 21.96 -22.95 -6.88
CA ASN A 437 20.55 -22.55 -7.05
C ASN A 437 19.71 -23.79 -7.40
N ARG A 438 18.85 -24.27 -6.48
CA ARG A 438 18.15 -25.56 -6.61
C ARG A 438 16.64 -25.37 -6.66
N LEU A 439 16.04 -25.59 -7.85
CA LEU A 439 14.59 -25.41 -8.07
C LEU A 439 14.09 -24.03 -7.61
N ALA A 440 14.96 -23.03 -7.70
CA ALA A 440 14.84 -21.74 -7.04
C ALA A 440 15.04 -20.59 -8.02
N THR A 441 14.71 -19.38 -7.58
CA THR A 441 14.76 -18.17 -8.42
C THR A 441 15.85 -17.21 -7.93
N ILE A 442 16.67 -16.74 -8.87
CA ILE A 442 17.54 -15.58 -8.70
C ILE A 442 17.13 -14.54 -9.73
N TYR A 443 16.73 -13.36 -9.27
CA TYR A 443 16.12 -12.32 -10.11
C TYR A 443 16.70 -10.93 -9.84
N VAL A 444 17.06 -10.15 -10.86
CA VAL A 444 17.56 -8.77 -10.68
C VAL A 444 18.78 -8.71 -9.75
N CYS A 445 19.70 -9.66 -9.88
CA CYS A 445 20.91 -9.71 -9.04
C CYS A 445 22.17 -9.43 -9.86
N VAL A 446 23.13 -8.73 -9.27
CA VAL A 446 24.36 -8.33 -9.97
C VAL A 446 25.60 -8.62 -9.14
N ASN A 447 26.61 -9.22 -9.76
CA ASN A 447 27.93 -9.38 -9.16
C ASN A 447 28.93 -8.38 -9.75
N HIS A 448 29.50 -7.55 -8.88
CA HIS A 448 30.65 -6.69 -9.16
C HIS A 448 31.94 -7.22 -8.50
N GLY A 449 31.81 -8.14 -7.54
CA GLY A 449 32.91 -8.69 -6.76
C GLY A 449 33.76 -9.74 -7.47
N VAL A 450 34.88 -10.10 -6.85
CA VAL A 450 35.83 -11.10 -7.37
C VAL A 450 35.39 -12.51 -6.99
N ILE A 451 35.22 -13.38 -7.98
CA ILE A 451 34.81 -14.78 -7.78
C ILE A 451 35.95 -15.72 -8.17
N MET A 452 36.39 -16.58 -7.24
CA MET A 452 37.54 -17.45 -7.48
C MET A 452 37.43 -18.82 -6.82
N THR A 453 37.62 -19.87 -7.62
CA THR A 453 37.83 -21.22 -7.09
C THR A 453 39.30 -21.47 -6.77
N MET A 454 39.57 -22.23 -5.70
CA MET A 454 40.92 -22.55 -5.23
C MET A 454 41.42 -23.94 -5.66
N THR A 455 40.61 -24.69 -6.42
CA THR A 455 40.96 -26.06 -6.83
C THR A 455 40.79 -26.27 -8.34
N ALA A 456 41.39 -27.34 -8.85
CA ALA A 456 41.29 -27.73 -10.26
C ALA A 456 39.93 -28.34 -10.64
N ARG A 457 39.00 -28.50 -9.69
CA ARG A 457 37.64 -29.03 -9.93
C ARG A 457 36.53 -28.06 -9.51
N GLY A 458 36.89 -26.86 -9.08
CA GLY A 458 35.90 -25.88 -8.64
C GLY A 458 35.15 -25.25 -9.81
N GLU A 459 33.88 -24.99 -9.59
CA GLU A 459 32.95 -24.32 -10.49
C GLU A 459 32.71 -22.90 -9.97
N ALA A 460 32.76 -21.94 -10.88
CA ALA A 460 32.63 -20.52 -10.59
C ALA A 460 31.58 -19.88 -11.49
N GLY A 461 30.67 -19.09 -10.91
CA GLY A 461 29.76 -18.26 -11.68
C GLY A 461 29.62 -16.86 -11.10
N GLY A 462 29.46 -15.85 -11.93
CA GLY A 462 29.23 -14.49 -11.43
C GLY A 462 27.98 -14.40 -10.57
N ILE A 463 26.91 -15.12 -10.93
CA ILE A 463 25.67 -15.18 -10.13
C ILE A 463 25.62 -16.45 -9.28
N THR A 464 25.66 -17.62 -9.92
CA THR A 464 25.66 -18.91 -9.21
C THR A 464 26.71 -19.86 -9.75
N ALA A 465 27.33 -20.72 -8.93
CA ALA A 465 28.25 -21.70 -9.50
C ALA A 465 27.50 -22.81 -10.24
N HIS A 466 26.40 -23.28 -9.66
CA HIS A 466 25.62 -24.39 -10.18
C HIS A 466 24.12 -24.06 -10.17
N ASN A 467 23.52 -23.96 -11.36
CA ASN A 467 22.08 -23.75 -11.52
C ASN A 467 21.37 -25.07 -11.77
N TYR A 468 20.76 -25.60 -10.73
CA TYR A 468 20.09 -26.88 -10.71
C TYR A 468 18.57 -26.67 -10.92
N GLN A 469 18.10 -26.79 -12.16
CA GLN A 469 16.68 -26.61 -12.53
C GLN A 469 16.04 -25.30 -12.03
N GLY A 470 16.85 -24.27 -11.81
CA GLY A 470 16.40 -22.97 -11.32
C GLY A 470 16.23 -21.93 -12.44
N LEU A 471 15.55 -20.84 -12.11
CA LEU A 471 15.39 -19.66 -12.96
C LEU A 471 16.42 -18.61 -12.55
N ILE A 472 17.25 -18.20 -13.51
CA ILE A 472 18.09 -17.00 -13.39
C ILE A 472 17.58 -16.02 -14.43
N GLU A 473 17.06 -14.89 -13.97
CA GLU A 473 16.46 -13.91 -14.87
C GLU A 473 16.85 -12.49 -14.49
N ARG A 474 17.14 -11.65 -15.49
CA ARG A 474 17.57 -10.26 -15.26
C ARG A 474 18.78 -10.19 -14.31
N CYS A 475 19.83 -10.97 -14.55
CA CYS A 475 21.01 -10.94 -13.70
C CYS A 475 22.28 -10.54 -14.46
N GLY A 476 23.24 -9.95 -13.76
CA GLY A 476 24.44 -9.35 -14.37
C GLY A 476 25.74 -9.73 -13.69
N ASN A 477 26.83 -9.78 -14.45
CA ASN A 477 28.17 -9.90 -13.90
C ASN A 477 29.14 -8.88 -14.50
N ASP A 478 29.68 -8.03 -13.64
CA ASP A 478 30.73 -7.05 -13.92
C ASP A 478 32.08 -7.50 -13.37
N GLY A 479 32.06 -8.33 -12.32
CA GLY A 479 33.26 -8.79 -11.63
C GLY A 479 34.02 -9.89 -12.37
N PRO A 480 35.32 -10.06 -12.08
CA PRO A 480 36.11 -11.15 -12.65
C PRO A 480 35.71 -12.51 -12.04
N VAL A 481 35.60 -13.54 -12.88
CA VAL A 481 35.25 -14.91 -12.48
C VAL A 481 36.35 -15.88 -12.90
N THR A 482 36.91 -16.61 -11.94
CA THR A 482 37.99 -17.59 -12.17
C THR A 482 37.64 -18.97 -11.63
N GLY A 483 37.59 -19.96 -12.52
CA GLY A 483 37.10 -21.32 -12.25
C GLY A 483 37.92 -22.42 -12.92
N SER A 484 37.72 -23.67 -12.52
CA SER A 484 37.98 -24.78 -13.46
C SER A 484 36.88 -24.83 -14.51
N VAL A 485 35.63 -24.69 -14.05
CA VAL A 485 34.47 -24.33 -14.86
C VAL A 485 34.11 -22.90 -14.50
N ALA A 486 34.02 -22.00 -15.46
CA ALA A 486 33.75 -20.58 -15.20
C ALA A 486 32.70 -20.03 -16.16
N GLY A 487 31.67 -19.37 -15.65
CA GLY A 487 30.75 -18.59 -16.48
C GLY A 487 30.40 -17.25 -15.88
N GLY A 488 30.09 -16.27 -16.73
CA GLY A 488 29.71 -14.94 -16.26
C GLY A 488 28.43 -14.94 -15.43
N ILE A 489 27.47 -15.81 -15.74
CA ILE A 489 26.25 -15.98 -14.95
C ILE A 489 26.35 -17.24 -14.11
N THR A 490 26.64 -18.38 -14.75
CA THR A 490 26.70 -19.68 -14.08
C THR A 490 27.91 -20.49 -14.47
N GLY A 491 28.50 -21.21 -13.51
CA GLY A 491 29.53 -22.21 -13.83
C GLY A 491 28.90 -23.33 -14.65
N THR A 492 27.92 -24.02 -14.08
CA THR A 492 27.20 -25.13 -14.70
C THR A 492 25.69 -24.91 -14.57
N SER A 493 24.88 -25.34 -15.55
CA SER A 493 23.41 -25.19 -15.55
C SER A 493 22.69 -26.48 -15.94
N GLY A 494 22.81 -27.51 -15.10
CA GLY A 494 22.32 -28.87 -15.37
C GLY A 494 21.02 -29.28 -14.66
N LYS A 495 20.61 -30.53 -14.91
CA LYS A 495 19.49 -31.25 -14.25
C LYS A 495 20.03 -32.49 -13.52
N ASP A 496 19.45 -32.94 -12.39
CA ASP A 496 19.75 -34.30 -11.88
C ASP A 496 19.15 -35.30 -12.85
N LYS A 497 19.80 -36.46 -12.86
CA LYS A 497 19.30 -37.71 -13.40
C LYS A 497 18.09 -38.28 -12.62
N GLY A 498 17.41 -37.49 -11.78
CA GLY A 498 16.26 -37.89 -10.95
C GLY A 498 14.91 -37.66 -11.64
N ASP A 499 14.02 -38.66 -11.54
CA ASP A 499 12.71 -38.76 -12.20
C ASP A 499 11.63 -37.80 -11.63
N GLY A 500 11.89 -36.49 -11.57
CA GLY A 500 10.93 -35.45 -11.17
C GLY A 500 10.40 -34.60 -12.35
N PRO A 501 9.29 -33.86 -12.17
CA PRO A 501 8.70 -33.03 -13.23
C PRO A 501 9.73 -32.04 -13.80
N VAL A 502 9.83 -32.07 -15.13
CA VAL A 502 10.86 -31.47 -15.98
C VAL A 502 10.62 -29.97 -16.17
N SER A 503 11.05 -29.14 -15.22
CA SER A 503 11.43 -27.76 -15.55
C SER A 503 12.93 -27.75 -15.84
N TYR A 504 13.31 -27.29 -17.02
CA TYR A 504 14.70 -27.09 -17.40
C TYR A 504 15.21 -25.79 -16.79
N PRO A 505 16.49 -25.72 -16.37
CA PRO A 505 17.07 -24.47 -15.92
C PRO A 505 17.05 -23.42 -17.05
N GLN A 506 16.80 -22.17 -16.68
CA GLN A 506 16.67 -21.05 -17.62
C GLN A 506 17.58 -19.89 -17.21
N ILE A 507 18.22 -19.29 -18.21
CA ILE A 507 19.01 -18.06 -18.09
C ILE A 507 18.45 -17.05 -19.07
N ASN A 508 17.69 -16.07 -18.58
CA ASN A 508 16.97 -15.12 -19.42
C ASN A 508 17.35 -13.67 -19.07
N TYR A 509 17.45 -12.80 -20.07
CA TYR A 509 17.68 -11.36 -19.84
C TYR A 509 18.94 -11.06 -19.00
N CYS A 510 19.99 -11.86 -19.17
CA CYS A 510 21.21 -11.75 -18.35
C CYS A 510 22.38 -11.17 -19.14
N TYR A 511 23.38 -10.66 -18.43
CA TYR A 511 24.56 -10.11 -19.08
C TYR A 511 25.87 -10.42 -18.36
N ASN A 512 26.96 -10.46 -19.13
CA ASN A 512 28.31 -10.47 -18.60
C ASN A 512 29.17 -9.40 -19.27
N VAL A 513 29.79 -8.55 -18.47
CA VAL A 513 30.86 -7.62 -18.89
C VAL A 513 32.17 -7.88 -18.15
N GLY A 514 32.15 -8.71 -17.10
CA GLY A 514 33.34 -9.13 -16.36
C GLY A 514 34.22 -10.13 -17.12
N GLU A 515 35.51 -10.17 -16.76
CA GLU A 515 36.46 -11.12 -17.35
C GLU A 515 36.26 -12.54 -16.80
N ILE A 516 36.17 -13.52 -17.69
CA ILE A 516 35.97 -14.93 -17.37
C ILE A 516 37.24 -15.72 -17.68
N THR A 517 37.75 -16.46 -16.70
CA THR A 517 38.91 -17.33 -16.85
C THR A 517 38.58 -18.74 -16.36
N GLY A 518 38.47 -19.70 -17.30
CA GLY A 518 38.20 -21.11 -16.99
C GLY A 518 39.35 -22.03 -17.37
N LYS A 519 39.79 -22.93 -16.48
CA LYS A 519 40.84 -23.91 -16.83
C LYS A 519 40.34 -24.99 -17.77
N THR A 520 39.20 -25.59 -17.46
CA THR A 520 38.61 -26.68 -18.26
C THR A 520 37.51 -26.15 -19.19
N TYR A 521 36.56 -25.40 -18.63
CA TYR A 521 35.40 -24.86 -19.34
C TYR A 521 35.25 -23.37 -19.02
N ALA A 522 35.06 -22.53 -20.04
CA ALA A 522 34.81 -21.10 -19.84
C ALA A 522 33.73 -20.58 -20.80
N GLY A 523 32.70 -19.92 -20.29
CA GLY A 523 31.67 -19.29 -21.13
C GLY A 523 31.38 -17.87 -20.70
N GLY A 524 31.02 -17.01 -21.66
CA GLY A 524 30.60 -15.65 -21.33
C GLY A 524 29.40 -15.62 -20.38
N LEU A 525 28.48 -16.59 -20.47
CA LEU A 525 27.34 -16.74 -19.56
C LEU A 525 27.39 -18.05 -18.79
N ALA A 526 27.50 -19.19 -19.47
CA ALA A 526 27.51 -20.52 -18.86
C ALA A 526 28.85 -21.23 -19.11
N GLY A 527 29.53 -21.69 -18.07
CA GLY A 527 30.79 -22.42 -18.22
C GLY A 527 30.62 -23.76 -18.92
N ASP A 528 29.76 -24.63 -18.38
CA ASP A 528 29.41 -25.94 -18.92
C ASP A 528 27.91 -26.22 -18.75
N ASP A 529 27.41 -27.30 -19.39
CA ASP A 529 26.05 -27.86 -19.33
C ASP A 529 24.92 -26.82 -19.17
N PHE A 530 24.16 -26.55 -20.23
CA PHE A 530 23.01 -25.64 -20.16
C PHE A 530 21.82 -26.18 -20.96
N TYR A 531 20.64 -25.65 -20.66
CA TYR A 531 19.41 -25.95 -21.40
C TYR A 531 18.95 -24.74 -22.19
N LYS A 532 18.46 -23.69 -21.52
CA LYS A 532 17.95 -22.50 -22.20
C LYS A 532 18.70 -21.24 -21.79
N ILE A 533 19.26 -20.55 -22.77
CA ILE A 533 19.82 -19.20 -22.64
C ILE A 533 19.13 -18.31 -23.65
N SER A 534 18.46 -17.25 -23.19
CA SER A 534 17.74 -16.36 -24.11
C SER A 534 17.85 -14.89 -23.72
N HIS A 535 17.88 -14.02 -24.72
CA HIS A 535 17.92 -12.57 -24.54
C HIS A 535 19.08 -12.12 -23.65
N CYS A 536 20.27 -12.64 -23.89
CA CYS A 536 21.43 -12.33 -23.08
C CYS A 536 22.56 -11.69 -23.89
N PHE A 537 23.55 -11.11 -23.23
CA PHE A 537 24.77 -10.68 -23.93
C PHE A 537 26.06 -10.92 -23.15
N ASN A 538 27.13 -11.15 -23.89
CA ASN A 538 28.50 -11.14 -23.35
C ASN A 538 29.34 -10.07 -24.03
N ALA A 539 29.85 -9.14 -23.23
CA ALA A 539 30.88 -8.18 -23.61
C ALA A 539 32.18 -8.35 -22.80
N GLY A 540 32.20 -9.29 -21.86
CA GLY A 540 33.37 -9.65 -21.08
C GLY A 540 34.33 -10.56 -21.85
N LYS A 541 35.63 -10.38 -21.62
CA LYS A 541 36.66 -11.24 -22.21
C LYS A 541 36.56 -12.64 -21.62
N VAL A 542 36.56 -13.65 -22.47
CA VAL A 542 36.56 -15.07 -22.06
C VAL A 542 37.89 -15.70 -22.42
N SER A 543 38.54 -16.31 -21.43
CA SER A 543 39.82 -17.01 -21.59
C SER A 543 39.69 -18.43 -21.04
N GLY A 544 40.20 -19.43 -21.75
CA GLY A 544 40.31 -20.78 -21.21
C GLY A 544 41.39 -21.65 -21.82
N GLU A 545 41.76 -22.75 -21.14
CA GLU A 545 42.85 -23.64 -21.58
C GLU A 545 42.39 -24.80 -22.46
N LYS A 546 41.13 -25.25 -22.33
CA LYS A 546 40.62 -26.45 -23.03
C LYS A 546 39.36 -26.20 -23.85
N TYR A 547 38.23 -25.91 -23.19
CA TYR A 547 36.97 -25.62 -23.86
C TYR A 547 36.46 -24.25 -23.44
N TYR A 548 36.21 -23.37 -24.41
CA TYR A 548 35.65 -22.06 -24.10
C TYR A 548 34.89 -21.45 -25.27
N GLY A 549 33.90 -20.62 -24.96
CA GLY A 549 33.08 -19.94 -25.96
C GLY A 549 32.48 -18.63 -25.46
N SER A 550 32.02 -17.82 -26.40
CA SER A 550 31.54 -16.46 -26.14
C SER A 550 30.26 -16.39 -25.30
N ILE A 551 29.40 -17.42 -25.38
CA ILE A 551 28.19 -17.56 -24.55
C ILE A 551 28.30 -18.79 -23.64
N SER A 552 28.71 -19.94 -24.19
CA SER A 552 28.86 -21.20 -23.46
C SER A 552 30.20 -21.85 -23.76
N GLY A 553 30.82 -22.49 -22.76
CA GLY A 553 32.06 -23.25 -22.92
C GLY A 553 31.87 -24.77 -23.08
N GLY A 554 30.67 -25.29 -22.83
CA GLY A 554 30.37 -26.73 -22.77
C GLY A 554 30.18 -27.42 -24.12
N LYS A 555 30.17 -28.77 -24.09
CA LYS A 555 29.86 -29.60 -25.27
C LYS A 555 28.35 -29.77 -25.41
N PHE A 556 27.86 -29.64 -26.64
CA PHE A 556 26.43 -29.72 -26.95
C PHE A 556 25.84 -31.14 -27.01
N GLU A 557 26.61 -32.22 -26.82
CA GLU A 557 26.10 -33.59 -27.02
C GLU A 557 26.62 -34.67 -26.04
N SER A 558 25.66 -35.44 -25.50
CA SER A 558 25.58 -36.93 -25.57
C SER A 558 24.64 -37.55 -24.51
N TYR A 559 24.07 -36.75 -23.59
CA TYR A 559 23.29 -37.27 -22.47
C TYR A 559 21.95 -36.56 -22.20
N LEU A 560 21.41 -35.83 -23.17
CA LEU A 560 20.12 -35.17 -23.02
C LEU A 560 18.99 -36.09 -23.49
N PRO A 561 17.95 -36.34 -22.67
CA PRO A 561 16.80 -37.15 -23.06
C PRO A 561 15.99 -36.53 -24.21
N ASP A 562 16.14 -35.23 -24.45
CA ASP A 562 15.32 -34.41 -25.35
C ASP A 562 16.18 -33.36 -26.07
N PRO A 563 16.55 -33.55 -27.35
CA PRO A 563 17.40 -32.61 -28.09
C PRO A 563 16.75 -31.25 -28.34
N ASP A 564 15.42 -31.12 -28.22
CA ASP A 564 14.71 -29.84 -28.36
C ASP A 564 14.76 -28.99 -27.08
N SER A 565 15.37 -29.51 -26.00
CA SER A 565 15.47 -28.82 -24.71
C SER A 565 16.66 -27.85 -24.61
N VAL A 566 17.59 -27.89 -25.58
CA VAL A 566 18.75 -26.98 -25.68
C VAL A 566 18.46 -25.84 -26.65
N GLU A 567 18.57 -24.61 -26.18
CA GLU A 567 18.26 -23.40 -26.95
C GLU A 567 19.15 -22.24 -26.51
N VAL A 568 19.84 -21.60 -27.47
CA VAL A 568 20.52 -20.32 -27.27
C VAL A 568 19.97 -19.34 -28.29
N THR A 569 19.10 -18.44 -27.88
CA THR A 569 18.43 -17.52 -28.82
C THR A 569 18.56 -16.08 -28.38
N LYS A 570 18.55 -15.16 -29.36
CA LYS A 570 18.59 -13.71 -29.10
C LYS A 570 19.78 -13.30 -28.22
N CYS A 571 20.92 -13.93 -28.43
CA CYS A 571 22.13 -13.67 -27.66
C CYS A 571 23.12 -12.81 -28.45
N PHE A 572 23.72 -11.81 -27.80
CA PHE A 572 24.64 -10.86 -28.44
C PHE A 572 26.05 -10.96 -27.86
N VAL A 573 27.06 -10.83 -28.71
CA VAL A 573 28.47 -10.92 -28.32
C VAL A 573 29.25 -9.75 -28.86
N LEU A 574 30.09 -9.13 -28.02
CA LEU A 574 31.00 -8.07 -28.45
C LEU A 574 32.15 -8.64 -29.30
N VAL A 575 32.44 -7.99 -30.44
CA VAL A 575 33.64 -8.28 -31.25
C VAL A 575 34.90 -8.26 -30.37
N GLY A 576 35.72 -9.31 -30.46
CA GLY A 576 36.90 -9.53 -29.61
C GLY A 576 36.62 -10.43 -28.39
N CYS A 577 35.35 -10.69 -28.09
CA CYS A 577 34.88 -11.70 -27.14
C CYS A 577 34.20 -12.88 -27.88
N ASP A 578 34.29 -12.90 -29.20
CA ASP A 578 33.63 -13.80 -30.16
C ASP A 578 34.43 -15.06 -30.49
N SER A 579 35.39 -15.44 -29.63
CA SER A 579 36.16 -16.67 -29.83
C SER A 579 35.20 -17.85 -30.03
N VAL A 580 35.21 -18.40 -31.24
CA VAL A 580 34.44 -19.58 -31.65
C VAL A 580 34.79 -20.72 -30.71
N LEU A 581 33.76 -21.44 -30.25
CA LEU A 581 33.82 -22.59 -29.33
C LEU A 581 35.08 -23.42 -29.57
N ASN A 582 36.11 -23.20 -28.75
CA ASN A 582 37.37 -23.90 -28.92
C ASN A 582 37.24 -25.30 -28.29
N GLY A 583 37.63 -26.34 -29.02
CA GLY A 583 37.56 -27.73 -28.57
C GLY A 583 36.17 -28.40 -28.66
N VAL A 584 35.17 -27.75 -29.25
CA VAL A 584 33.88 -28.36 -29.58
C VAL A 584 33.86 -28.72 -31.07
N GLU A 585 33.41 -29.93 -31.42
CA GLU A 585 33.25 -30.30 -32.84
C GLU A 585 32.07 -29.52 -33.44
N GLU A 586 32.29 -28.87 -34.59
CA GLU A 586 31.28 -28.05 -35.29
C GLU A 586 29.95 -28.79 -35.54
N THR A 587 30.01 -30.11 -35.72
CA THR A 587 28.84 -30.97 -35.98
C THR A 587 27.92 -31.18 -34.76
N SER A 588 28.36 -30.77 -33.57
CA SER A 588 27.57 -30.92 -32.34
C SER A 588 26.76 -29.68 -31.99
N ILE A 589 26.95 -28.54 -32.68
CA ILE A 589 26.23 -27.29 -32.37
C ILE A 589 24.77 -27.41 -32.87
N PRO A 590 23.75 -27.26 -32.01
CA PRO A 590 22.36 -27.36 -32.42
C PRO A 590 21.95 -26.15 -33.29
N GLU A 591 20.99 -26.34 -34.20
CA GLU A 591 20.44 -25.25 -35.03
C GLU A 591 19.81 -24.13 -34.19
N SER A 592 19.37 -24.45 -32.97
CA SER A 592 18.85 -23.51 -31.97
C SER A 592 19.94 -22.66 -31.29
N TYR A 593 21.20 -22.74 -31.71
CA TYR A 593 22.31 -21.91 -31.24
C TYR A 593 22.50 -20.67 -32.13
N ASP A 594 21.75 -19.61 -31.84
CA ASP A 594 21.74 -18.35 -32.57
C ASP A 594 22.39 -17.24 -31.73
N ILE A 595 23.59 -16.83 -32.16
CA ILE A 595 24.35 -15.73 -31.57
C ILE A 595 24.61 -14.65 -32.61
N THR A 596 24.44 -13.39 -32.21
CA THR A 596 24.72 -12.22 -33.05
C THR A 596 25.95 -11.48 -32.54
N VAL A 597 27.04 -11.53 -33.31
CA VAL A 597 28.28 -10.82 -32.99
C VAL A 597 28.19 -9.38 -33.50
N VAL A 598 28.42 -8.39 -32.62
CA VAL A 598 28.31 -6.97 -32.95
C VAL A 598 29.48 -6.16 -32.37
N ASP A 599 29.80 -5.04 -33.02
CA ASP A 599 30.88 -4.17 -32.58
C ASP A 599 30.48 -3.27 -31.39
N SER A 600 31.47 -2.59 -30.81
CA SER A 600 31.25 -1.67 -29.69
C SER A 600 30.34 -0.50 -30.03
N ALA A 601 30.31 -0.06 -31.30
CA ALA A 601 29.48 1.06 -31.72
C ALA A 601 28.00 0.67 -31.75
N THR A 602 27.70 -0.57 -32.14
CA THR A 602 26.36 -1.16 -32.15
C THR A 602 25.85 -1.38 -30.72
N PHE A 603 26.70 -1.84 -29.80
CA PHE A 603 26.36 -1.89 -28.38
C PHE A 603 26.03 -0.51 -27.83
N ALA A 604 26.87 0.50 -28.12
CA ALA A 604 26.67 1.87 -27.64
C ALA A 604 25.47 2.59 -28.31
N SER A 605 24.94 2.08 -29.42
CA SER A 605 23.86 2.75 -30.16
C SER A 605 22.46 2.44 -29.65
N GLY A 606 22.29 1.57 -28.65
CA GLY A 606 20.98 1.12 -28.18
C GLY A 606 20.36 -0.02 -28.99
N ALA A 607 20.99 -0.42 -30.10
CA ALA A 607 20.45 -1.46 -30.97
C ALA A 607 20.30 -2.79 -30.23
N VAL A 608 21.32 -3.17 -29.46
CA VAL A 608 21.31 -4.41 -28.69
C VAL A 608 20.24 -4.38 -27.60
N ALA A 609 20.10 -3.27 -26.85
CA ALA A 609 19.04 -3.13 -25.84
C ALA A 609 17.64 -3.29 -26.46
N PHE A 610 17.38 -2.61 -27.58
CA PHE A 610 16.09 -2.71 -28.28
C PHE A 610 15.79 -4.14 -28.75
N LEU A 611 16.77 -4.83 -29.32
CA LEU A 611 16.62 -6.20 -29.81
C LEU A 611 16.46 -7.22 -28.67
N LEU A 612 17.21 -7.06 -27.57
CA LEU A 612 17.05 -7.84 -26.35
C LEU A 612 15.67 -7.66 -25.72
N ASN A 613 15.01 -6.52 -25.95
CA ASN A 613 13.64 -6.26 -25.48
C ASN A 613 12.56 -6.64 -26.51
N GLU A 614 12.94 -7.14 -27.68
CA GLU A 614 12.03 -7.39 -28.81
C GLU A 614 11.22 -6.16 -29.23
N GLY A 615 11.80 -4.98 -29.07
CA GLY A 615 11.13 -3.70 -29.32
C GLY A 615 10.12 -3.26 -28.26
N THR A 616 10.02 -3.96 -27.13
CA THR A 616 9.20 -3.55 -25.99
C THR A 616 9.73 -2.24 -25.40
N THR A 617 8.86 -1.23 -25.27
CA THR A 617 9.20 0.15 -24.85
C THR A 617 8.13 0.77 -23.93
N ASP A 618 7.24 -0.05 -23.37
CA ASP A 618 6.09 0.39 -22.55
C ASP A 618 6.40 0.59 -21.06
N GLY A 619 7.67 0.47 -20.67
CA GLY A 619 8.14 0.55 -19.28
C GLY A 619 8.24 -0.81 -18.59
N THR A 620 7.82 -1.90 -19.22
CA THR A 620 7.95 -3.27 -18.66
C THR A 620 9.23 -3.99 -19.10
N GLN A 621 9.95 -3.39 -20.06
CA GLN A 621 11.13 -4.00 -20.67
C GLN A 621 12.26 -4.28 -19.65
N PRO A 622 13.04 -5.37 -19.86
CA PRO A 622 14.17 -5.70 -19.00
C PRO A 622 15.37 -4.76 -19.11
N PHE A 623 15.80 -4.46 -20.34
CA PHE A 623 17.03 -3.70 -20.57
C PHE A 623 16.75 -2.22 -20.86
N TYR A 624 17.58 -1.35 -20.30
CA TYR A 624 17.59 0.08 -20.51
C TYR A 624 18.98 0.50 -20.99
N GLN A 625 19.06 1.63 -21.68
CA GLN A 625 20.34 2.18 -22.12
C GLN A 625 20.22 3.67 -22.46
N THR A 626 21.04 4.49 -21.80
CA THR A 626 21.23 5.91 -22.09
C THR A 626 22.26 6.05 -23.21
N ILE A 627 21.84 6.48 -24.39
CA ILE A 627 22.66 6.50 -25.61
C ILE A 627 22.96 7.92 -26.10
N GLU A 628 24.07 8.09 -26.83
CA GLU A 628 24.39 9.39 -27.43
C GLU A 628 23.36 9.71 -28.51
N GLU A 629 22.61 10.78 -28.33
CA GLU A 629 21.80 11.33 -29.41
C GLU A 629 22.74 11.76 -30.54
N ARG A 630 22.66 11.12 -31.72
CA ARG A 630 23.54 11.48 -32.85
C ARG A 630 23.44 12.99 -33.09
N LYS A 631 24.56 13.69 -32.90
CA LYS A 631 24.77 15.15 -33.09
C LYS A 631 24.31 15.72 -34.44
N HIS A 632 23.87 14.87 -35.37
CA HIS A 632 23.39 15.25 -36.70
C HIS A 632 21.86 15.49 -36.78
N VAL A 633 21.11 15.26 -35.69
CA VAL A 633 19.63 15.23 -35.74
C VAL A 633 18.97 16.27 -34.82
N LEU A 634 19.58 16.63 -33.68
CA LEU A 634 19.08 17.70 -32.80
C LEU A 634 20.23 18.54 -32.24
N ARG A 635 20.37 19.78 -32.70
CA ARG A 635 21.29 20.75 -32.11
C ARG A 635 20.59 21.58 -31.02
N ALA A 636 19.88 20.92 -30.10
CA ALA A 636 19.18 21.61 -29.02
C ALA A 636 19.00 20.72 -27.78
N MET A 637 20.10 20.17 -27.28
CA MET A 637 20.39 19.89 -25.87
C MET A 637 21.58 18.93 -25.84
N VAL A 638 22.77 19.48 -25.56
CA VAL A 638 23.91 18.64 -25.19
C VAL A 638 23.57 18.07 -23.81
N LEU A 639 23.11 16.83 -23.77
CA LEU A 639 23.22 16.05 -22.53
C LEU A 639 24.73 15.95 -22.22
N PRO A 640 25.16 16.13 -20.95
CA PRO A 640 26.56 15.92 -20.59
C PRO A 640 27.01 14.55 -21.10
N THR A 641 28.15 14.49 -21.79
CA THR A 641 28.72 13.26 -22.36
C THR A 641 29.10 12.19 -21.32
N ASP A 642 28.91 12.48 -20.03
CA ASP A 642 29.45 11.73 -18.92
C ASP A 642 28.47 10.66 -18.37
N ASN A 643 27.24 10.57 -18.90
CA ASN A 643 26.21 9.61 -18.45
C ASN A 643 25.77 8.62 -19.56
N LEU A 644 26.64 8.30 -20.52
CA LEU A 644 26.31 7.37 -21.60
C LEU A 644 26.65 5.93 -21.23
N ASP A 645 25.69 5.04 -21.47
CA ASP A 645 25.84 3.62 -21.21
C ASP A 645 26.53 2.93 -22.39
N ARG A 646 27.65 2.29 -22.09
CA ARG A 646 28.40 1.51 -23.08
C ARG A 646 27.65 0.24 -23.51
N PHE A 647 26.87 -0.34 -22.60
CA PHE A 647 26.14 -1.59 -22.79
C PHE A 647 24.72 -1.47 -22.20
N PRO A 648 23.77 -2.33 -22.60
CA PRO A 648 22.46 -2.41 -21.96
C PRO A 648 22.58 -2.72 -20.46
N VAL A 649 21.76 -2.07 -19.62
CA VAL A 649 21.74 -2.23 -18.16
C VAL A 649 20.35 -2.65 -17.68
N LEU A 650 20.29 -3.29 -16.52
CA LEU A 650 19.06 -3.78 -15.89
C LEU A 650 18.51 -2.78 -14.85
N ASP A 651 18.55 -1.49 -15.17
CA ASP A 651 18.15 -0.41 -14.29
C ASP A 651 17.27 0.60 -15.04
N SER A 652 16.02 0.72 -14.62
CA SER A 652 15.02 1.59 -15.24
C SER A 652 15.28 3.08 -15.06
N LEU A 653 16.28 3.48 -14.26
CA LEU A 653 16.75 4.86 -14.20
C LEU A 653 17.49 5.30 -15.48
N HIS A 654 17.90 4.35 -16.33
CA HIS A 654 18.53 4.61 -17.62
C HIS A 654 17.48 4.72 -18.74
N GLY A 655 17.88 5.25 -19.90
CA GLY A 655 16.93 5.56 -20.98
C GLY A 655 16.23 4.34 -21.59
N THR A 656 14.91 4.43 -21.81
CA THR A 656 14.20 3.49 -22.71
C THR A 656 14.72 3.67 -24.13
N VAL A 657 15.05 2.61 -24.85
CA VAL A 657 15.51 2.70 -26.24
C VAL A 657 14.34 2.48 -27.19
N TYR A 658 14.07 3.47 -28.04
CA TYR A 658 13.09 3.40 -29.14
C TYR A 658 13.82 3.24 -30.48
N TYR A 659 13.11 2.72 -31.49
CA TYR A 659 13.62 2.57 -32.86
C TYR A 659 12.67 3.22 -33.87
N ASN A 660 13.23 4.03 -34.77
CA ASN A 660 12.48 4.61 -35.88
C ASN A 660 12.87 3.91 -37.19
N GLU A 661 11.93 3.18 -37.77
CA GLU A 661 12.14 2.40 -39.00
C GLU A 661 12.45 3.28 -40.22
N GLU A 662 11.86 4.47 -40.32
CA GLU A 662 11.96 5.34 -41.51
C GLU A 662 13.35 5.93 -41.70
N ILE A 663 14.04 6.24 -40.60
CA ILE A 663 15.39 6.81 -40.61
C ILE A 663 16.46 5.85 -40.08
N SER A 664 16.06 4.66 -39.60
CA SER A 664 16.94 3.62 -39.05
C SER A 664 17.83 4.13 -37.90
N VAL A 665 17.22 4.81 -36.93
CA VAL A 665 17.91 5.42 -35.77
C VAL A 665 17.25 5.02 -34.45
N TYR A 666 18.08 4.83 -33.41
CA TYR A 666 17.68 4.60 -32.02
C TYR A 666 17.77 5.89 -31.19
N TYR A 667 16.88 6.06 -30.21
CA TYR A 667 16.76 7.28 -29.38
C TYR A 667 16.11 6.99 -28.01
N ASN A 668 16.19 7.93 -27.06
CA ASN A 668 15.73 7.76 -25.66
C ASN A 668 14.45 8.53 -25.27
N TYR A 669 13.60 8.92 -26.20
CA TYR A 669 12.36 9.66 -25.91
C TYR A 669 11.19 9.14 -26.73
N GLU A 670 9.98 9.13 -26.18
CA GLU A 670 8.80 8.70 -26.91
C GLU A 670 8.44 9.70 -28.03
N MET A 671 8.26 9.22 -29.27
CA MET A 671 7.81 10.07 -30.38
C MET A 671 6.27 10.10 -30.42
N GLU A 672 5.69 11.27 -30.20
CA GLU A 672 4.26 11.51 -30.45
C GLU A 672 3.93 11.28 -31.94
N PRO A 673 2.81 10.60 -32.27
CA PRO A 673 2.49 10.12 -33.63
C PRO A 673 2.15 11.22 -34.66
N THR A 674 2.47 12.49 -34.39
CA THR A 674 2.16 13.62 -35.26
C THR A 674 3.41 14.10 -36.00
N GLY A 675 3.86 13.30 -36.97
CA GLY A 675 4.90 13.72 -37.90
C GLY A 675 4.45 13.70 -39.35
N PHE A 676 4.36 14.88 -39.96
CA PHE A 676 4.14 15.02 -41.40
C PHE A 676 5.49 14.94 -42.12
N GLN A 677 5.53 14.13 -43.19
CA GLN A 677 6.67 14.04 -44.10
C GLN A 677 6.68 15.25 -45.05
N ILE A 678 7.73 16.07 -45.05
CA ILE A 678 7.94 17.08 -46.09
C ILE A 678 9.04 16.56 -47.02
N VAL A 679 8.64 16.29 -48.27
CA VAL A 679 9.51 15.74 -49.31
C VAL A 679 9.85 16.83 -50.32
N ASP A 680 11.13 17.01 -50.65
CA ASP A 680 11.53 17.79 -51.83
C ASP A 680 10.98 17.12 -53.11
N SER A 681 10.70 17.93 -54.13
CA SER A 681 10.33 17.57 -55.51
C SER A 681 11.19 16.49 -56.20
N ASN A 682 12.33 16.10 -55.62
CA ASN A 682 13.23 15.05 -56.12
C ASN A 682 13.39 13.85 -55.17
N ASN A 683 12.54 13.69 -54.13
CA ASN A 683 12.58 12.55 -53.18
C ASN A 683 13.92 12.35 -52.43
N SER A 684 14.81 13.35 -52.38
CA SER A 684 16.20 13.14 -51.95
C SER A 684 16.49 13.49 -50.49
N ASN A 685 15.66 14.31 -49.85
CA ASN A 685 15.83 14.75 -48.46
C ASN A 685 14.45 14.93 -47.81
N ALA A 686 14.11 14.08 -46.82
CA ALA A 686 12.89 14.21 -46.03
C ALA A 686 13.17 15.01 -44.75
N VAL A 687 12.35 16.03 -44.48
CA VAL A 687 12.36 16.74 -43.20
C VAL A 687 11.26 16.15 -42.34
N TYR A 688 11.61 15.74 -41.12
CA TYR A 688 10.68 15.13 -40.18
C TYR A 688 10.35 16.13 -39.08
N VAL A 689 9.07 16.43 -38.92
CA VAL A 689 8.57 17.31 -37.85
C VAL A 689 7.97 16.43 -36.77
N PHE A 690 8.39 16.58 -35.52
CA PHE A 690 7.91 15.79 -34.38
C PHE A 690 7.35 16.74 -33.31
N GLY A 691 6.03 16.90 -33.26
CA GLY A 691 5.38 17.85 -32.34
C GLY A 691 5.88 19.30 -32.51
N ASN A 692 6.52 19.87 -31.48
CA ASN A 692 7.12 21.21 -31.52
C ASN A 692 8.59 21.24 -31.99
N ARG A 693 9.18 20.10 -32.38
CA ARG A 693 10.59 19.98 -32.76
C ARG A 693 10.74 19.57 -34.22
N VAL A 694 11.71 20.14 -34.94
CA VAL A 694 11.98 19.84 -36.36
C VAL A 694 13.35 19.20 -36.49
N VAL A 695 13.40 18.05 -37.14
CA VAL A 695 14.64 17.34 -37.50
C VAL A 695 14.92 17.58 -38.98
N VAL A 696 16.03 18.26 -39.27
CA VAL A 696 16.46 18.56 -40.64
C VAL A 696 17.79 17.85 -40.90
N PRO A 697 17.87 16.89 -41.85
CA PRO A 697 19.14 16.37 -42.33
C PRO A 697 19.96 17.52 -42.95
N GLU A 698 21.28 17.47 -42.96
CA GLU A 698 22.14 18.54 -43.45
C GLU A 698 21.87 18.88 -44.94
N ILE A 699 21.04 19.89 -45.22
CA ILE A 699 20.74 20.35 -46.59
C ILE A 699 21.77 21.41 -46.98
N LYS A 700 22.74 21.06 -47.83
CA LYS A 700 23.56 22.05 -48.54
C LYS A 700 22.72 22.75 -49.61
N ASP A 701 22.49 24.04 -49.40
CA ASP A 701 22.09 25.03 -50.42
C ASP A 701 20.76 24.81 -51.18
N LYS A 702 19.62 24.49 -50.52
CA LYS A 702 18.28 24.64 -51.17
C LYS A 702 17.06 24.66 -50.23
N LEU A 703 16.01 25.29 -50.78
CA LEU A 703 14.63 25.61 -50.33
C LEU A 703 14.05 24.89 -49.10
N MET A 704 13.39 25.64 -48.21
CA MET A 704 12.47 25.10 -47.18
C MET A 704 11.00 25.45 -47.51
N VAL A 705 10.09 24.49 -47.33
CA VAL A 705 8.63 24.66 -47.43
C VAL A 705 8.03 24.17 -46.10
N TYR A 706 7.07 24.92 -45.54
CA TYR A 706 6.32 24.52 -44.35
C TYR A 706 4.80 24.56 -44.60
N SER A 707 4.08 23.69 -43.88
CA SER A 707 2.63 23.70 -43.73
C SER A 707 2.29 23.97 -42.27
N ILE A 708 1.42 24.96 -42.02
CA ILE A 708 0.80 25.20 -40.70
C ILE A 708 -0.71 25.27 -40.94
N ASP A 709 -1.49 24.48 -40.21
CA ASP A 709 -2.96 24.38 -40.32
C ASP A 709 -3.48 24.16 -41.76
N GLY A 710 -2.80 23.31 -42.53
CA GLY A 710 -3.22 22.95 -43.90
C GLY A 710 -3.01 24.05 -44.95
N LYS A 711 -2.25 25.11 -44.66
CA LYS A 711 -1.87 26.14 -45.64
C LYS A 711 -0.38 26.11 -45.97
N ILE A 712 -0.07 26.01 -47.27
CA ILE A 712 1.29 26.05 -47.82
C ILE A 712 1.76 27.51 -47.84
N VAL A 713 2.89 27.81 -47.18
CA VAL A 713 3.54 29.12 -47.25
C VAL A 713 4.89 29.00 -47.97
N ARG A 714 5.10 29.81 -49.02
CA ARG A 714 6.39 29.95 -49.72
C ARG A 714 7.20 31.10 -49.13
N LEU A 715 8.43 30.85 -48.72
CA LEU A 715 9.41 31.89 -48.43
C LEU A 715 10.51 31.89 -49.50
N MET A 716 10.80 33.07 -50.05
CA MET A 716 11.94 33.29 -50.95
C MET A 716 13.16 33.74 -50.13
N PRO A 717 14.37 33.27 -50.42
CA PRO A 717 15.55 33.71 -49.69
C PRO A 717 15.89 35.16 -50.06
N VAL A 718 15.96 36.04 -49.07
CA VAL A 718 16.74 37.28 -49.18
C VAL A 718 18.19 36.89 -48.94
N LYS A 719 19.06 37.12 -49.93
CA LYS A 719 20.50 36.90 -49.81
C LYS A 719 21.05 37.71 -48.62
N THR A 720 21.34 37.04 -47.51
CA THR A 720 22.25 37.57 -46.48
C THR A 720 22.95 36.44 -45.76
N ASN A 721 24.28 36.47 -45.79
CA ASN A 721 25.19 35.68 -44.95
C ASN A 721 24.90 35.98 -43.47
N VAL A 722 24.13 35.15 -42.78
CA VAL A 722 24.08 35.19 -41.31
C VAL A 722 23.97 33.76 -40.79
N GLN A 723 25.03 33.33 -40.09
CA GLN A 723 25.04 32.11 -39.28
C GLN A 723 24.13 32.31 -38.07
N ASN A 724 23.38 31.26 -37.71
CA ASN A 724 22.50 31.12 -36.54
C ASN A 724 21.10 31.72 -36.70
N THR A 725 20.10 30.84 -36.83
CA THR A 725 18.70 31.18 -36.56
C THR A 725 18.02 29.96 -35.95
N GLU A 726 17.59 30.08 -34.69
CA GLU A 726 16.64 29.16 -34.03
C GLU A 726 15.28 29.86 -33.92
N PHE A 727 14.20 29.08 -34.04
CA PHE A 727 12.83 29.57 -33.98
C PHE A 727 12.06 28.89 -32.84
N VAL A 728 11.29 29.66 -32.06
CA VAL A 728 10.27 29.13 -31.14
C VAL A 728 8.97 29.92 -31.32
N LEU A 729 7.86 29.18 -31.43
CA LEU A 729 6.51 29.65 -31.71
C LEU A 729 5.71 29.97 -30.42
N ASN A 730 5.15 31.18 -30.32
CA ASN A 730 3.81 31.36 -29.74
C ASN A 730 3.13 32.69 -30.15
N LYS A 731 1.84 32.60 -30.51
CA LYS A 731 0.79 33.63 -30.63
C LYS A 731 1.21 35.08 -30.96
N GLY A 732 1.33 35.38 -32.26
CA GLY A 732 0.89 36.66 -32.84
C GLY A 732 1.75 37.92 -32.63
N ILE A 733 2.91 37.82 -31.98
CA ILE A 733 3.92 38.90 -31.94
C ILE A 733 5.28 38.26 -32.21
N TYR A 734 5.99 38.71 -33.24
CA TYR A 734 7.30 38.15 -33.59
C TYR A 734 8.39 38.91 -32.83
N MET A 735 9.37 38.18 -32.29
CA MET A 735 10.61 38.79 -31.78
C MET A 735 11.78 38.38 -32.68
N ILE A 736 12.49 39.36 -33.23
CA ILE A 736 13.69 39.15 -34.03
C ILE A 736 14.88 39.64 -33.20
N VAL A 737 15.93 38.83 -33.07
CA VAL A 737 17.19 39.27 -32.46
C VAL A 737 18.22 39.49 -33.56
N VAL A 738 18.74 40.71 -33.65
CA VAL A 738 19.84 41.08 -34.57
C VAL A 738 20.95 41.70 -33.73
N ASP A 739 22.17 41.18 -33.84
CA ASP A 739 23.35 41.64 -33.09
C ASP A 739 23.11 41.76 -31.57
N GLY A 740 22.44 40.75 -30.99
CA GLY A 740 22.14 40.69 -29.56
C GLY A 740 21.05 41.64 -29.06
N LYS A 741 20.32 42.32 -29.96
CA LYS A 741 19.19 43.20 -29.62
C LYS A 741 17.86 42.63 -30.09
N THR A 742 16.86 42.65 -29.22
CA THR A 742 15.53 42.09 -29.46
C THR A 742 14.55 43.12 -30.01
N PHE A 743 13.88 42.80 -31.11
CA PHE A 743 12.91 43.65 -31.80
C PHE A 743 11.55 42.95 -31.85
N LYS A 744 10.49 43.63 -31.39
CA LYS A 744 9.10 43.16 -31.58
C LYS A 744 8.56 43.63 -32.93
N VAL A 745 8.18 42.69 -33.78
CA VAL A 745 7.54 42.95 -35.08
C VAL A 745 6.09 42.49 -35.02
N ASN A 746 5.18 43.41 -35.28
CA ASN A 746 3.75 43.14 -35.45
C ASN A 746 3.43 43.29 -36.95
N ILE A 747 3.21 42.17 -37.64
CA ILE A 747 2.96 42.17 -39.08
C ILE A 747 1.45 42.32 -39.30
N ALA A 748 1.00 43.56 -39.30
CA ALA A 748 -0.26 43.95 -39.94
C ALA A 748 0.05 44.73 -41.23
N LYS A 749 0.85 44.15 -42.12
CA LYS A 749 0.91 44.42 -43.57
C LYS A 749 1.91 43.52 -44.27
#